data_AF-A0A8T5GT54-F1
#
_entry.id   AF-A0A8T5GT54-F1
#
_cell.length_a   1.000
_cell.length_b   1.000
_cell.length_c   1.000
_cell.angle_alpha   90.00
_cell.angle_beta   90.00
_cell.angle_gamma   90.00
#
_symmetry.space_group_name_H-M   'P 1'
#
loop_
_entity.id
_entity.type
_entity.pdbx_description
1 polymer ?
#
loop_
_entity_poly.entity_id
_entity_poly.type
_entity_poly.pdbx_seq_one_letter_code
_entity_poly.pdbx_strand_id
1 'polypeptide(L)'
;TRNVLSVGFYKQTDEAEYILKIDEHRLVNSSEDVVEYRWVQNLVLDKTFQQYEDGFSAFDSHVLFQKQQELLYRVTDFRFKDWQDMQLDSDVIMGRLLHNRMGYTTKDTIPMLLGLKPEPWVGPMEEELLKRIPIGENVTRQEIMADFPTGDEHRSLQRDIKYAMSNLERQMLVVKQFEDVAGRRRRLSLFHRVHDVYEPLDFESALVDVIRRMGPVKGNTLRFYVTRSFEDLTIALMNLEKSGRIAKVMALVPDPEAFYCMPEEVELLQQPRREDRAMRILTQSDPYVSRFIWEVRSVLDRGWYLPVFKGIDPIGKVLMFKVNDYLVIKDLHVPTAYIDEFCEAFKLLLDNHADQLVDVAVLSNFNSEPVSSLEKETREALERIGFKMTGERMIRGGVVDPQPREIAERALFHRHNLHQKTRMENEVMALKEVTEIRDDFALRGRCELYRVDLKSMASANRLHQGINLRGHQVWATYEHFQNLLAIRGQPFDEDLWDIVEFFSSNTDPNLFKERHALTQSEFRKLVQPLIRSGHIVQDFRGGFRTVKQRSGDDPVELRREYIRALVQDFPVITLKQLLRLAGTPFKPEEIKAVLTSFEADGTLVKGFLIDELDQVCWGRKNLLEEAKDIPPIRDFVLPPSDPIAPYFADIMKERFGFGSAYLVFKNAEPIAAFKANTRNKIIDVKDYEGSEKAWRIVKEFAWEHQMPLQTELRIGGKRLK
;
A
#
# COMPACT_ATOMS: atom_id res chain seq x y z
N THR A 1 12.19 -2.78 -35.24
CA THR A 1 13.24 -3.19 -36.22
C THR A 1 12.61 -3.29 -37.60
N ARG A 2 13.11 -2.50 -38.58
CA ARG A 2 12.64 -2.52 -39.97
C ARG A 2 12.98 -3.87 -40.62
N ASN A 3 12.15 -4.32 -41.58
CA ASN A 3 12.35 -5.56 -42.33
C ASN A 3 13.81 -5.74 -42.76
N VAL A 4 14.36 -6.94 -42.55
CA VAL A 4 15.76 -7.23 -42.89
C VAL A 4 15.88 -7.30 -44.41
N LEU A 5 16.68 -6.42 -44.99
CA LEU A 5 16.99 -6.39 -46.41
C LEU A 5 18.25 -7.21 -46.67
N SER A 6 18.25 -7.99 -47.74
CA SER A 6 19.42 -8.65 -48.29
C SER A 6 19.86 -7.97 -49.58
N VAL A 7 21.15 -8.07 -49.89
CA VAL A 7 21.79 -7.45 -51.05
C VAL A 7 22.49 -8.54 -51.85
N GLY A 8 22.15 -8.64 -53.13
CA GLY A 8 22.66 -9.70 -54.01
C GLY A 8 22.21 -9.53 -55.46
N PHE A 9 22.48 -10.54 -56.28
CA PHE A 9 22.13 -10.57 -57.70
C PHE A 9 21.01 -11.59 -57.91
N TYR A 10 19.76 -11.14 -57.88
CA TYR A 10 18.58 -12.03 -57.88
C TYR A 10 17.90 -12.08 -59.25
N LYS A 11 17.99 -11.00 -60.02
CA LYS A 11 17.73 -10.98 -61.47
C LYS A 11 19.07 -11.00 -62.20
N GLN A 12 19.10 -11.51 -63.44
CA GLN A 12 20.31 -11.61 -64.29
C GLN A 12 20.81 -10.23 -64.75
N THR A 13 21.06 -9.32 -63.81
CA THR A 13 21.50 -7.94 -63.99
C THR A 13 22.86 -7.74 -63.34
N ASP A 14 23.68 -6.83 -63.88
CA ASP A 14 25.03 -6.56 -63.38
C ASP A 14 25.06 -5.63 -62.14
N GLU A 15 23.90 -5.23 -61.62
CA GLU A 15 23.76 -4.36 -60.45
C GLU A 15 23.23 -5.13 -59.23
N ALA A 16 23.73 -4.79 -58.04
CA ALA A 16 23.27 -5.39 -56.79
C ALA A 16 21.87 -4.88 -56.41
N GLU A 17 20.94 -5.81 -56.20
CA GLU A 17 19.54 -5.54 -55.89
C GLU A 17 19.26 -5.72 -54.39
N TYR A 18 18.26 -4.99 -53.88
CA TYR A 18 17.75 -5.12 -52.52
C TYR A 18 16.46 -5.93 -52.54
N ILE A 19 16.38 -6.93 -51.66
CA ILE A 19 15.22 -7.82 -51.52
C ILE A 19 14.94 -8.03 -50.03
N LEU A 20 13.70 -8.31 -49.66
CA LEU A 20 13.39 -8.73 -48.30
C LEU A 20 14.05 -10.09 -48.04
N LYS A 21 14.68 -10.28 -46.89
CA LYS A 21 15.38 -11.54 -46.56
C LYS A 21 14.46 -12.77 -46.64
N ILE A 22 13.15 -12.60 -46.43
CA ILE A 22 12.16 -13.67 -46.63
C ILE A 22 11.96 -14.03 -48.11
N ASP A 23 11.94 -13.03 -48.99
CA ASP A 23 11.81 -13.26 -50.42
C ASP A 23 13.10 -13.87 -50.99
N GLU A 24 14.26 -13.47 -50.47
CA GLU A 24 15.53 -14.16 -50.76
C GLU A 24 15.47 -15.64 -50.34
N HIS A 25 15.02 -15.93 -49.12
CA HIS A 25 14.89 -17.31 -48.64
C HIS A 25 13.95 -18.13 -49.53
N ARG A 26 12.81 -17.55 -49.95
CA ARG A 26 11.87 -18.20 -50.87
C ARG A 26 12.47 -18.50 -52.25
N LEU A 27 13.38 -17.64 -52.72
CA LEU A 27 14.08 -17.85 -54.00
C LEU A 27 15.20 -18.90 -53.90
N VAL A 28 15.89 -18.99 -52.77
CA VAL A 28 17.07 -19.87 -52.58
C VAL A 28 16.71 -21.26 -52.02
N ASN A 29 15.74 -21.32 -51.10
CA ASN A 29 15.32 -22.55 -50.40
C ASN A 29 13.80 -22.75 -50.59
N SER A 30 13.42 -23.64 -51.51
CA SER A 30 12.02 -23.90 -51.87
C SER A 30 11.31 -24.96 -51.02
N SER A 31 11.98 -25.56 -50.03
CA SER A 31 11.48 -26.76 -49.33
C SER A 31 10.68 -26.49 -48.05
N GLU A 32 10.79 -25.30 -47.45
CA GLU A 32 10.07 -24.95 -46.21
C GLU A 32 9.30 -23.64 -46.39
N ASP A 33 8.00 -23.64 -46.06
CA ASP A 33 7.16 -22.45 -46.05
C ASP A 33 7.46 -21.63 -44.78
N VAL A 34 8.14 -20.49 -44.96
CA VAL A 34 8.62 -19.63 -43.87
C VAL A 34 7.77 -18.35 -43.81
N VAL A 35 7.36 -17.97 -42.61
CA VAL A 35 6.59 -16.74 -42.33
C VAL A 35 7.49 -15.61 -41.81
N GLU A 36 7.04 -14.36 -41.97
CA GLU A 36 7.76 -13.22 -41.40
C GLU A 36 7.64 -13.24 -39.87
N TYR A 37 8.76 -13.05 -39.16
CA TYR A 37 8.75 -12.95 -37.71
C TYR A 37 7.85 -11.81 -37.21
N ARG A 38 7.73 -10.72 -37.98
CA ARG A 38 6.86 -9.60 -37.66
C ARG A 38 5.38 -10.00 -37.58
N TRP A 39 4.94 -10.94 -38.43
CA TRP A 39 3.57 -11.47 -38.38
C TRP A 39 3.33 -12.31 -37.13
N VAL A 40 4.32 -13.10 -36.71
CA VAL A 40 4.29 -13.80 -35.42
C VAL A 40 4.16 -12.81 -34.26
N GLN A 41 4.95 -11.73 -34.26
CA GLN A 41 4.89 -10.71 -33.21
C GLN A 41 3.54 -9.99 -33.19
N ASN A 42 2.98 -9.66 -34.35
CA ASN A 42 1.66 -9.02 -34.45
C ASN A 42 0.54 -9.95 -33.95
N LEU A 43 0.55 -11.24 -34.32
CA LEU A 43 -0.45 -12.18 -33.82
C LEU A 43 -0.37 -12.34 -32.29
N VAL A 44 0.85 -12.40 -31.74
CA VAL A 44 1.06 -12.41 -30.29
C VAL A 44 0.53 -11.13 -29.64
N LEU A 45 0.80 -9.96 -30.24
CA LEU A 45 0.31 -8.67 -29.75
C LEU A 45 -1.22 -8.65 -29.72
N ASP A 46 -1.87 -9.01 -30.82
CA ASP A 46 -3.33 -9.00 -30.98
C ASP A 46 -4.01 -9.89 -29.93
N LYS A 47 -3.48 -11.10 -29.76
CA LYS A 47 -3.98 -12.07 -28.78
C LYS A 47 -3.78 -11.59 -27.34
N THR A 48 -2.62 -11.00 -27.06
CA THR A 48 -2.25 -10.57 -25.71
C THR A 48 -3.02 -9.33 -25.25
N PHE A 49 -3.37 -8.43 -26.18
CA PHE A 49 -4.09 -7.20 -25.91
C PHE A 49 -5.53 -7.21 -26.41
N GLN A 50 -6.10 -8.41 -26.56
CA GLN A 50 -7.55 -8.57 -26.70
C GLN A 50 -8.26 -7.87 -25.54
N GLN A 51 -9.31 -7.11 -25.88
CA GLN A 51 -10.13 -6.41 -24.91
C GLN A 51 -11.18 -7.35 -24.33
N TYR A 52 -11.31 -7.33 -23.00
CA TYR A 52 -12.30 -8.05 -22.23
C TYR A 52 -13.24 -7.05 -21.54
N GLU A 53 -14.48 -7.46 -21.29
CA GLU A 53 -15.48 -6.64 -20.58
C GLU A 53 -15.15 -6.55 -19.08
N ASP A 54 -14.58 -7.62 -18.53
CA ASP A 54 -14.25 -7.72 -17.12
C ASP A 54 -12.86 -8.38 -16.91
N GLY A 55 -12.32 -8.20 -15.71
CA GLY A 55 -10.99 -8.72 -15.38
C GLY A 55 -10.92 -10.24 -15.17
N PHE A 56 -12.03 -10.92 -14.85
CA PHE A 56 -12.05 -12.38 -14.68
C PHE A 56 -11.90 -13.06 -16.04
N SER A 57 -12.61 -12.57 -17.06
CA SER A 57 -12.42 -12.99 -18.46
C SER A 57 -10.97 -12.83 -18.94
N ALA A 58 -10.28 -11.77 -18.48
CA ALA A 58 -8.86 -11.57 -18.79
C ALA A 58 -7.95 -12.61 -18.12
N PHE A 59 -8.27 -13.06 -16.89
CA PHE A 59 -7.53 -14.12 -16.19
C PHE A 59 -7.62 -15.47 -16.91
N ASP A 60 -8.77 -15.82 -17.48
CA ASP A 60 -8.94 -17.10 -18.17
C ASP A 60 -8.10 -17.19 -19.45
N SER A 61 -7.87 -16.04 -20.09
CA SER A 61 -7.14 -15.94 -21.34
C SER A 61 -5.62 -15.84 -21.15
N HIS A 62 -5.15 -15.51 -19.94
CA HIS A 62 -3.73 -15.42 -19.60
C HIS A 62 -3.36 -16.49 -18.58
N VAL A 63 -2.07 -16.74 -18.38
CA VAL A 63 -1.63 -17.75 -17.40
C VAL A 63 -1.63 -17.17 -15.98
N LEU A 64 -1.11 -15.96 -15.83
CA LEU A 64 -1.11 -15.22 -14.57
C LEU A 64 -0.91 -13.73 -14.84
N PHE A 65 -1.37 -12.91 -13.88
CA PHE A 65 -1.00 -11.50 -13.77
C PHE A 65 -0.24 -11.27 -12.46
N GLN A 66 0.79 -10.44 -12.49
CA GLN A 66 1.57 -10.07 -11.31
C GLN A 66 1.13 -8.72 -10.74
N LYS A 67 0.67 -7.83 -11.61
CA LYS A 67 0.35 -6.45 -11.24
C LYS A 67 -0.89 -5.95 -11.99
N GLN A 68 -1.68 -5.14 -11.31
CA GLN A 68 -2.83 -4.41 -11.87
C GLN A 68 -2.54 -3.63 -13.16
N GLN A 69 -1.33 -3.07 -13.34
CA GLN A 69 -0.96 -2.37 -14.58
C GLN A 69 -1.11 -3.26 -15.82
N GLU A 70 -0.97 -4.57 -15.66
CA GLU A 70 -1.02 -5.55 -16.75
C GLU A 70 -2.47 -5.73 -17.26
N LEU A 71 -3.50 -5.29 -16.53
CA LEU A 71 -4.89 -5.31 -16.98
C LEU A 71 -5.32 -4.03 -17.71
N LEU A 72 -4.55 -2.93 -17.58
CA LEU A 72 -4.92 -1.59 -18.06
C LEU A 72 -5.24 -1.53 -19.56
N TYR A 73 -4.58 -2.37 -20.36
CA TYR A 73 -4.76 -2.42 -21.82
C TYR A 73 -5.47 -3.69 -22.29
N ARG A 74 -6.08 -4.44 -21.36
CA ARG A 74 -6.77 -5.72 -21.63
C ARG A 74 -8.22 -5.69 -21.17
N VAL A 75 -8.57 -4.86 -20.21
CA VAL A 75 -9.93 -4.75 -19.69
C VAL A 75 -10.47 -3.35 -19.98
N THR A 76 -11.69 -3.31 -20.49
CA THR A 76 -12.36 -2.05 -20.84
C THR A 76 -12.58 -1.20 -19.60
N ASP A 77 -12.20 0.08 -19.65
CA ASP A 77 -12.34 1.06 -18.56
C ASP A 77 -11.75 0.64 -17.20
N PHE A 78 -10.72 -0.23 -17.22
CA PHE A 78 -10.12 -0.77 -16.01
C PHE A 78 -9.55 0.31 -15.07
N ARG A 79 -9.91 0.19 -13.79
CA ARG A 79 -9.37 1.00 -12.69
C ARG A 79 -8.49 0.18 -11.76
N PHE A 80 -7.45 0.79 -11.23
CA PHE A 80 -6.61 0.14 -10.21
C PHE A 80 -7.37 -0.18 -8.91
N LYS A 81 -8.52 0.46 -8.68
CA LYS A 81 -9.43 0.07 -7.60
C LYS A 81 -10.05 -1.31 -7.86
N ASP A 82 -10.42 -1.65 -9.08
CA ASP A 82 -11.07 -2.92 -9.44
C ASP A 82 -10.18 -4.11 -9.11
N TRP A 83 -8.86 -3.95 -9.25
CA TRP A 83 -7.88 -4.94 -8.81
C TRP A 83 -8.06 -5.36 -7.35
N GLN A 84 -8.46 -4.45 -6.47
CA GLN A 84 -8.70 -4.76 -5.07
C GLN A 84 -9.88 -5.71 -4.90
N ASP A 85 -10.96 -5.46 -5.62
CA ASP A 85 -12.18 -6.26 -5.58
C ASP A 85 -11.90 -7.66 -6.16
N MET A 86 -11.17 -7.73 -7.27
CA MET A 86 -10.71 -9.00 -7.84
C MET A 86 -9.86 -9.83 -6.87
N GLN A 87 -8.97 -9.19 -6.10
CA GLN A 87 -8.14 -9.91 -5.13
C GLN A 87 -8.93 -10.49 -3.95
N LEU A 88 -10.14 -9.98 -3.69
CA LEU A 88 -11.03 -10.44 -2.64
C LEU A 88 -12.03 -11.50 -3.12
N ASP A 89 -12.11 -11.70 -4.44
CA ASP A 89 -12.97 -12.70 -5.03
C ASP A 89 -12.54 -14.12 -4.62
N SER A 90 -13.52 -14.97 -4.33
CA SER A 90 -13.28 -16.34 -3.87
C SER A 90 -12.71 -17.26 -4.93
N ASP A 91 -12.75 -16.90 -6.21
CA ASP A 91 -12.20 -17.69 -7.31
C ASP A 91 -10.80 -17.24 -7.71
N VAL A 92 -10.37 -16.06 -7.25
CA VAL A 92 -9.01 -15.57 -7.46
C VAL A 92 -8.08 -16.10 -6.36
N ILE A 93 -6.96 -16.64 -6.80
CA ILE A 93 -5.90 -17.17 -5.95
C ILE A 93 -4.57 -16.47 -6.22
N MET A 94 -3.74 -16.39 -5.19
CA MET A 94 -2.39 -15.85 -5.27
C MET A 94 -1.38 -16.91 -4.82
N GLY A 95 -0.37 -17.18 -5.64
CA GLY A 95 0.58 -18.24 -5.33
C GLY A 95 1.88 -18.14 -6.10
N ARG A 96 2.75 -19.12 -5.88
CA ARG A 96 3.98 -19.34 -6.65
C ARG A 96 3.65 -20.29 -7.81
N LEU A 97 3.05 -19.73 -8.86
CA LEU A 97 2.38 -20.49 -9.90
C LEU A 97 3.39 -21.19 -10.82
N LEU A 98 4.05 -20.46 -11.73
CA LEU A 98 5.03 -21.01 -12.68
C LEU A 98 6.45 -20.56 -12.38
N HIS A 99 7.42 -21.49 -12.39
CA HIS A 99 8.83 -21.24 -12.00
C HIS A 99 8.98 -20.37 -10.77
N ASN A 100 8.13 -20.65 -9.77
CA ASN A 100 8.18 -19.96 -8.49
C ASN A 100 7.91 -18.44 -8.57
N ARG A 101 7.34 -17.96 -9.69
CA ARG A 101 6.88 -16.59 -9.88
C ARG A 101 5.59 -16.38 -9.10
N MET A 102 5.58 -15.33 -8.29
CA MET A 102 4.38 -14.89 -7.58
C MET A 102 3.40 -14.30 -8.59
N GLY A 103 2.14 -14.70 -8.55
CA GLY A 103 1.12 -14.15 -9.43
C GLY A 103 -0.29 -14.47 -8.94
N TYR A 104 -1.25 -13.87 -9.61
CA TYR A 104 -2.68 -14.10 -9.45
C TYR A 104 -3.20 -14.90 -10.64
N THR A 105 -4.16 -15.77 -10.38
CA THR A 105 -4.88 -16.56 -11.39
C THR A 105 -6.22 -17.02 -10.80
N THR A 106 -7.05 -17.70 -11.60
CA THR A 106 -8.31 -18.29 -11.15
C THR A 106 -8.13 -19.74 -10.69
N LYS A 107 -9.03 -20.22 -9.83
CA LYS A 107 -9.06 -21.64 -9.41
C LYS A 107 -9.17 -22.59 -10.59
N ASP A 108 -9.91 -22.22 -11.63
CA ASP A 108 -10.08 -23.01 -12.86
C ASP A 108 -8.77 -23.21 -13.62
N THR A 109 -7.77 -22.34 -13.40
CA THR A 109 -6.44 -22.46 -14.00
C THR A 109 -5.51 -23.40 -13.23
N ILE A 110 -5.87 -23.82 -12.00
CA ILE A 110 -5.05 -24.71 -11.15
C ILE A 110 -4.74 -26.06 -11.83
N PRO A 111 -5.72 -26.82 -12.38
CA PRO A 111 -5.44 -28.10 -13.04
C PRO A 111 -4.37 -28.02 -14.12
N MET A 112 -4.41 -26.97 -14.94
CA MET A 112 -3.41 -26.70 -15.98
C MET A 112 -2.04 -26.44 -15.37
N LEU A 113 -1.95 -25.59 -14.34
CA LEU A 113 -0.67 -25.28 -13.67
C LEU A 113 -0.04 -26.50 -13.00
N LEU A 114 -0.85 -27.39 -12.43
CA LEU A 114 -0.38 -28.63 -11.83
C LEU A 114 0.13 -29.61 -12.91
N GLY A 115 -0.54 -29.69 -14.07
CA GLY A 115 -0.10 -30.55 -15.19
C GLY A 115 1.29 -30.19 -15.74
N LEU A 116 1.68 -28.91 -15.67
CA LEU A 116 3.00 -28.42 -16.10
C LEU A 116 4.13 -28.67 -15.09
N LYS A 117 3.78 -29.11 -13.88
CA LYS A 117 4.72 -29.43 -12.80
C LYS A 117 4.98 -30.95 -12.75
N PRO A 118 6.14 -31.36 -12.21
CA PRO A 118 6.32 -32.74 -11.78
C PRO A 118 5.46 -33.02 -10.54
N GLU A 119 5.32 -34.31 -10.20
CA GLU A 119 4.69 -34.70 -8.95
C GLU A 119 5.41 -34.07 -7.75
N PRO A 120 4.65 -33.54 -6.77
CA PRO A 120 5.24 -32.90 -5.60
C PRO A 120 5.85 -33.93 -4.64
N TRP A 121 6.95 -33.55 -3.99
CA TRP A 121 7.50 -34.30 -2.88
C TRP A 121 7.04 -33.69 -1.56
N VAL A 122 6.32 -34.49 -0.75
CA VAL A 122 5.80 -34.07 0.56
C VAL A 122 6.60 -34.77 1.65
N GLY A 123 7.28 -34.00 2.50
CA GLY A 123 8.01 -34.51 3.65
C GLY A 123 7.12 -34.61 4.91
N PRO A 124 7.62 -35.21 6.00
CA PRO A 124 6.83 -35.41 7.23
C PRO A 124 6.33 -34.11 7.86
N MET A 125 7.11 -33.03 7.78
CA MET A 125 6.71 -31.72 8.31
C MET A 125 5.67 -31.05 7.40
N GLU A 126 5.82 -31.18 6.08
CA GLU A 126 4.84 -30.72 5.11
C GLU A 126 3.50 -31.43 5.26
N GLU A 127 3.48 -32.75 5.48
CA GLU A 127 2.27 -33.51 5.77
C GLU A 127 1.56 -33.01 7.03
N GLU A 128 2.32 -32.77 8.11
CA GLU A 128 1.77 -32.25 9.36
C GLU A 128 1.16 -30.85 9.17
N LEU A 129 1.81 -29.97 8.40
CA LEU A 129 1.25 -28.66 8.07
C LEU A 129 0.01 -28.76 7.18
N LEU A 130 -0.03 -29.69 6.21
CA LEU A 130 -1.20 -29.92 5.35
C LEU A 130 -2.40 -30.44 6.15
N LYS A 131 -2.20 -31.25 7.21
CA LYS A 131 -3.30 -31.67 8.09
C LYS A 131 -3.96 -30.49 8.81
N ARG A 132 -3.19 -29.44 9.09
CA ARG A 132 -3.69 -28.18 9.70
C ARG A 132 -4.32 -27.22 8.69
N ILE A 133 -4.34 -27.58 7.40
CA ILE A 133 -5.02 -26.84 6.33
C ILE A 133 -6.08 -27.79 5.74
N PRO A 134 -7.29 -27.82 6.34
CA PRO A 134 -8.33 -28.76 5.93
C PRO A 134 -8.79 -28.53 4.48
N ILE A 135 -9.32 -29.59 3.85
CA ILE A 135 -9.92 -29.48 2.52
C ILE A 135 -11.23 -28.69 2.63
N GLY A 136 -11.41 -27.71 1.74
CA GLY A 136 -12.61 -26.86 1.71
C GLY A 136 -12.62 -25.72 2.73
N GLU A 137 -11.63 -25.65 3.61
CA GLU A 137 -11.51 -24.60 4.62
C GLU A 137 -10.23 -23.77 4.40
N ASN A 138 -10.37 -22.46 4.58
CA ASN A 138 -9.31 -21.50 4.42
C ASN A 138 -8.83 -21.05 5.81
N VAL A 139 -7.54 -21.21 6.10
CA VAL A 139 -6.99 -20.97 7.44
C VAL A 139 -5.89 -19.91 7.43
N THR A 140 -5.80 -19.15 8.52
CA THR A 140 -4.75 -18.17 8.72
C THR A 140 -3.42 -18.84 9.06
N ARG A 141 -2.32 -18.11 8.85
CA ARG A 141 -1.01 -18.55 9.33
C ARG A 141 -0.99 -18.81 10.84
N GLN A 142 -1.75 -18.03 11.61
CA GLN A 142 -1.76 -18.15 13.07
C GLN A 142 -2.41 -19.46 13.52
N GLU A 143 -3.52 -19.85 12.88
CA GLU A 143 -4.20 -21.13 13.14
C GLU A 143 -3.33 -22.32 12.76
N ILE A 144 -2.67 -22.29 11.59
CA ILE A 144 -1.70 -23.33 11.18
C ILE A 144 -0.60 -23.48 12.25
N MET A 145 -0.19 -22.37 12.87
CA MET A 145 0.92 -22.34 13.82
C MET A 145 0.50 -22.53 15.30
N ALA A 146 -0.79 -22.67 15.61
CA ALA A 146 -1.36 -22.42 16.95
C ALA A 146 -0.82 -23.30 18.10
N ASP A 147 -0.19 -24.45 17.81
CA ASP A 147 0.30 -25.38 18.86
C ASP A 147 1.78 -25.72 18.72
N PHE A 148 2.50 -25.07 17.81
CA PHE A 148 3.94 -25.28 17.72
C PHE A 148 4.67 -24.54 18.85
N PRO A 149 5.67 -25.17 19.49
CA PRO A 149 6.31 -24.59 20.64
C PRO A 149 7.08 -23.31 20.27
N THR A 150 6.89 -22.27 21.08
CA THR A 150 7.49 -20.95 20.88
C THR A 150 8.57 -20.66 21.92
N GLY A 151 9.69 -20.06 21.51
CA GLY A 151 10.78 -19.65 22.41
C GLY A 151 12.15 -19.79 21.73
N ASP A 152 13.19 -19.19 22.31
CA ASP A 152 14.54 -19.26 21.74
C ASP A 152 15.09 -20.70 21.68
N GLU A 153 14.67 -21.57 22.60
CA GLU A 153 15.02 -23.00 22.65
C GLU A 153 14.47 -23.80 21.45
N HIS A 154 13.35 -23.36 20.86
CA HIS A 154 12.70 -24.01 19.72
C HIS A 154 13.00 -23.33 18.38
N ARG A 155 14.02 -22.46 18.32
CA ARG A 155 14.36 -21.68 17.12
C ARG A 155 14.66 -22.56 15.89
N SER A 156 15.27 -23.74 16.07
CA SER A 156 15.51 -24.67 14.95
C SER A 156 14.19 -25.19 14.37
N LEU A 157 13.29 -25.69 15.23
CA LEU A 157 11.99 -26.20 14.81
C LEU A 157 11.15 -25.12 14.12
N GLN A 158 11.13 -23.89 14.66
CA GLN A 158 10.43 -22.76 14.03
C GLN A 158 10.96 -22.44 12.63
N ARG A 159 12.28 -22.57 12.45
CA ARG A 159 12.91 -22.38 11.16
C ARG A 159 12.51 -23.50 10.20
N ASP A 160 12.47 -24.75 10.66
CA ASP A 160 12.08 -25.91 9.86
C ASP A 160 10.61 -25.83 9.44
N ILE A 161 9.70 -25.45 10.35
CA ILE A 161 8.28 -25.16 10.04
C ILE A 161 8.16 -24.07 8.98
N LYS A 162 8.93 -22.98 9.11
CA LYS A 162 8.93 -21.89 8.14
C LYS A 162 9.42 -22.35 6.76
N TYR A 163 10.41 -23.25 6.72
CA TYR A 163 10.90 -23.83 5.47
C TYR A 163 9.88 -24.78 4.84
N ALA A 164 9.27 -25.67 5.63
CA ALA A 164 8.22 -26.58 5.16
C ALA A 164 7.02 -25.80 4.60
N MET A 165 6.55 -24.76 5.30
CA MET A 165 5.49 -23.87 4.81
C MET A 165 5.87 -23.18 3.49
N SER A 166 7.13 -22.72 3.35
CA SER A 166 7.62 -22.14 2.09
C SER A 166 7.72 -23.21 0.99
N ASN A 167 8.02 -24.45 1.33
CA ASN A 167 8.09 -25.57 0.40
C ASN A 167 6.69 -25.92 -0.14
N LEU A 168 5.67 -25.96 0.72
CA LEU A 168 4.26 -26.11 0.31
C LEU A 168 3.86 -25.04 -0.72
N GLU A 169 4.21 -23.77 -0.49
CA GLU A 169 3.95 -22.69 -1.45
C GLU A 169 4.73 -22.88 -2.78
N ARG A 170 6.02 -23.24 -2.72
CA ARG A 170 6.87 -23.42 -3.92
C ARG A 170 6.39 -24.55 -4.82
N GLN A 171 5.92 -25.64 -4.21
CA GLN A 171 5.35 -26.79 -4.90
C GLN A 171 3.89 -26.59 -5.29
N MET A 172 3.29 -25.43 -4.97
CA MET A 172 1.87 -25.12 -5.21
C MET A 172 0.90 -26.10 -4.55
N LEU A 173 1.30 -26.69 -3.41
CA LEU A 173 0.42 -27.53 -2.58
C LEU A 173 -0.60 -26.69 -1.81
N VAL A 174 -0.28 -25.40 -1.63
CA VAL A 174 -1.15 -24.38 -1.06
C VAL A 174 -1.02 -23.10 -1.86
N VAL A 175 -2.12 -22.34 -1.92
CA VAL A 175 -2.18 -20.98 -2.47
C VAL A 175 -2.82 -20.05 -1.44
N LYS A 176 -2.89 -18.76 -1.72
CA LYS A 176 -3.46 -17.76 -0.83
C LYS A 176 -4.71 -17.14 -1.42
N GLN A 177 -5.65 -16.85 -0.53
CA GLN A 177 -6.79 -15.99 -0.77
C GLN A 177 -6.79 -14.84 0.24
N PHE A 178 -7.57 -13.82 -0.03
CA PHE A 178 -7.62 -12.64 0.81
C PHE A 178 -9.04 -12.34 1.27
N GLU A 179 -9.16 -11.87 2.50
CA GLU A 179 -10.41 -11.43 3.08
C GLU A 179 -10.23 -10.04 3.69
N ASP A 180 -11.22 -9.18 3.52
CA ASP A 180 -11.26 -7.88 4.20
C ASP A 180 -12.00 -8.00 5.53
N VAL A 181 -11.33 -7.63 6.62
CA VAL A 181 -11.85 -7.77 7.98
C VAL A 181 -12.01 -6.39 8.58
N ALA A 182 -13.22 -6.08 9.04
CA ALA A 182 -13.55 -4.81 9.67
C ALA A 182 -12.59 -4.47 10.84
N GLY A 183 -12.08 -3.24 10.86
CA GLY A 183 -11.13 -2.78 11.88
C GLY A 183 -9.67 -3.24 11.69
N ARG A 184 -9.37 -4.07 10.68
CA ARG A 184 -7.99 -4.35 10.27
C ARG A 184 -7.58 -3.44 9.10
N ARG A 185 -6.36 -2.90 9.18
CA ARG A 185 -5.78 -2.06 8.11
C ARG A 185 -5.22 -2.88 6.95
N ARG A 186 -4.90 -4.15 7.18
CA ARG A 186 -4.37 -5.08 6.17
C ARG A 186 -5.35 -6.21 6.00
N ARG A 187 -5.50 -6.64 4.76
CA ARG A 187 -6.28 -7.84 4.41
C ARG A 187 -5.72 -9.06 5.12
N LEU A 188 -6.62 -9.95 5.52
CA LEU A 188 -6.26 -11.23 6.07
C LEU A 188 -5.82 -12.15 4.93
N SER A 189 -4.67 -12.80 5.09
CA SER A 189 -4.21 -13.82 4.13
C SER A 189 -4.60 -15.18 4.66
N LEU A 190 -5.34 -15.92 3.84
CA LEU A 190 -5.80 -17.27 4.13
C LEU A 190 -5.08 -18.26 3.23
N PHE A 191 -4.64 -19.39 3.79
CA PHE A 191 -4.08 -20.49 3.02
C PHE A 191 -5.21 -21.40 2.55
N HIS A 192 -5.24 -21.62 1.25
CA HIS A 192 -6.13 -22.53 0.57
C HIS A 192 -5.36 -23.78 0.13
N ARG A 193 -5.87 -24.96 0.46
CA ARG A 193 -5.27 -26.23 0.09
C ARG A 193 -5.52 -26.55 -1.39
N VAL A 194 -4.47 -26.90 -2.11
CA VAL A 194 -4.53 -27.38 -3.50
C VAL A 194 -4.33 -28.90 -3.56
N HIS A 195 -3.43 -29.42 -2.72
CA HIS A 195 -3.13 -30.84 -2.64
C HIS A 195 -4.36 -31.68 -2.29
N ASP A 196 -4.64 -32.72 -3.08
CA ASP A 196 -5.81 -33.61 -2.97
C ASP A 196 -7.17 -32.93 -3.20
N VAL A 197 -7.19 -31.70 -3.74
CA VAL A 197 -8.42 -30.95 -4.02
C VAL A 197 -8.65 -30.78 -5.53
N TYR A 198 -7.60 -30.48 -6.28
CA TYR A 198 -7.68 -30.26 -7.72
C TYR A 198 -6.95 -31.37 -8.47
N GLU A 199 -7.63 -31.95 -9.45
CA GLU A 199 -7.03 -32.97 -10.31
C GLU A 199 -6.15 -32.29 -11.38
N PRO A 200 -4.87 -32.69 -11.53
CA PRO A 200 -3.99 -32.13 -12.55
C PRO A 200 -4.43 -32.56 -13.95
N LEU A 201 -4.35 -31.65 -14.92
CA LEU A 201 -4.41 -32.04 -16.33
C LEU A 201 -3.20 -32.89 -16.69
N ASP A 202 -3.35 -33.78 -17.68
CA ASP A 202 -2.19 -34.44 -18.27
C ASP A 202 -1.25 -33.40 -18.90
N PHE A 203 0.05 -33.72 -18.93
CA PHE A 203 1.08 -32.77 -19.33
C PHE A 203 0.87 -32.23 -20.76
N GLU A 204 0.44 -33.07 -21.70
CA GLU A 204 0.22 -32.67 -23.09
C GLU A 204 -0.99 -31.73 -23.19
N SER A 205 -2.08 -32.01 -22.50
CA SER A 205 -3.26 -31.13 -22.47
C SER A 205 -2.98 -29.79 -21.77
N ALA A 206 -2.25 -29.81 -20.66
CA ALA A 206 -1.81 -28.57 -20.02
C ALA A 206 -0.93 -27.73 -20.96
N LEU A 207 -0.04 -28.38 -21.73
CA LEU A 207 0.82 -27.70 -22.70
C LEU A 207 0.04 -27.09 -23.87
N VAL A 208 -0.98 -27.79 -24.38
CA VAL A 208 -1.91 -27.23 -25.38
C VAL A 208 -2.58 -25.98 -24.85
N ASP A 209 -3.04 -26.00 -23.61
CA ASP A 209 -3.74 -24.86 -23.01
C ASP A 209 -2.81 -23.64 -22.85
N VAL A 210 -1.55 -23.86 -22.49
CA VAL A 210 -0.51 -22.81 -22.45
C VAL A 210 -0.23 -22.24 -23.85
N ILE A 211 -0.09 -23.10 -24.86
CA ILE A 211 0.14 -22.67 -26.25
C ILE A 211 -1.09 -21.92 -26.78
N ARG A 212 -2.30 -22.36 -26.41
CA ARG A 212 -3.54 -21.64 -26.73
C ARG A 212 -3.58 -20.25 -26.13
N ARG A 213 -3.03 -20.01 -24.93
CA ARG A 213 -3.03 -18.68 -24.31
C ARG A 213 -1.89 -17.79 -24.82
N MET A 214 -0.71 -18.34 -25.08
CA MET A 214 0.52 -17.54 -25.34
C MET A 214 1.11 -17.69 -26.76
N GLY A 215 0.65 -18.68 -27.51
CA GLY A 215 1.14 -19.00 -28.85
C GLY A 215 0.80 -17.90 -29.87
N PRO A 216 1.54 -17.82 -30.99
CA PRO A 216 2.66 -18.68 -31.38
C PRO A 216 3.89 -18.49 -30.49
N VAL A 217 4.63 -19.53 -30.10
CA VAL A 217 5.75 -19.43 -29.12
C VAL A 217 6.90 -20.39 -29.42
N LYS A 218 8.14 -19.99 -29.12
CA LYS A 218 9.32 -20.86 -29.28
C LYS A 218 9.35 -21.97 -28.22
N GLY A 219 9.81 -23.16 -28.59
CA GLY A 219 10.02 -24.27 -27.63
C GLY A 219 10.93 -23.89 -26.45
N ASN A 220 11.99 -23.11 -26.71
CA ASN A 220 12.86 -22.60 -25.65
C ASN A 220 12.17 -21.62 -24.69
N THR A 221 11.19 -20.85 -25.18
CA THR A 221 10.40 -19.94 -24.34
C THR A 221 9.42 -20.71 -23.46
N LEU A 222 8.84 -21.81 -23.96
CA LEU A 222 7.96 -22.71 -23.18
C LEU A 222 8.68 -23.32 -21.97
N ARG A 223 10.02 -23.46 -22.02
CA ARG A 223 10.81 -23.86 -20.83
C ARG A 223 10.61 -22.92 -19.64
N PHE A 224 10.20 -21.66 -19.83
CA PHE A 224 9.90 -20.74 -18.74
C PHE A 224 8.48 -20.87 -18.18
N TYR A 225 7.71 -21.85 -18.65
CA TYR A 225 6.36 -22.13 -18.19
C TYR A 225 6.18 -23.59 -17.74
N VAL A 226 7.17 -24.44 -17.98
CA VAL A 226 7.16 -25.87 -17.64
C VAL A 226 8.28 -26.17 -16.65
N THR A 227 7.99 -26.95 -15.60
CA THR A 227 8.99 -27.38 -14.59
C THR A 227 9.52 -28.80 -14.83
N ARG A 228 8.99 -29.50 -15.84
CA ARG A 228 9.48 -30.81 -16.30
C ARG A 228 10.80 -30.72 -17.07
N SER A 229 11.39 -31.87 -17.39
CA SER A 229 12.65 -31.94 -18.13
C SER A 229 12.49 -31.41 -19.57
N PHE A 230 13.59 -30.98 -20.19
CA PHE A 230 13.56 -30.51 -21.57
C PHE A 230 13.24 -31.64 -22.57
N GLU A 231 13.68 -32.86 -22.27
CA GLU A 231 13.40 -34.05 -23.06
C GLU A 231 11.90 -34.33 -23.11
N ASP A 232 11.23 -34.31 -21.94
CA ASP A 232 9.78 -34.49 -21.84
C ASP A 232 9.02 -33.44 -22.65
N LEU A 233 9.42 -32.16 -22.54
CA LEU A 233 8.81 -31.07 -23.29
C LEU A 233 8.95 -31.29 -24.80
N THR A 234 10.12 -31.74 -25.26
CA THR A 234 10.39 -31.96 -26.69
C THR A 234 9.55 -33.11 -27.24
N ILE A 235 9.46 -34.22 -26.49
CA ILE A 235 8.64 -35.38 -26.85
C ILE A 235 7.16 -34.99 -26.89
N ALA A 236 6.66 -34.27 -25.88
CA ALA A 236 5.29 -33.79 -25.82
C ALA A 236 4.95 -32.89 -27.02
N LEU A 237 5.82 -31.94 -27.38
CA LEU A 237 5.61 -31.09 -28.56
C LEU A 237 5.55 -31.89 -29.85
N MET A 238 6.42 -32.90 -30.02
CA MET A 238 6.39 -33.80 -31.19
C MET A 238 5.10 -34.62 -31.27
N ASN A 239 4.62 -35.14 -30.15
CA ASN A 239 3.37 -35.91 -30.09
C ASN A 239 2.15 -35.03 -30.38
N LEU A 240 2.11 -33.83 -29.81
CA LEU A 240 1.04 -32.85 -30.03
C LEU A 240 1.00 -32.37 -31.48
N GLU A 241 2.16 -32.17 -32.12
CA GLU A 241 2.25 -31.84 -33.54
C GLU A 241 1.75 -32.99 -34.41
N LYS A 242 2.21 -34.24 -34.15
CA LYS A 242 1.78 -35.43 -34.91
C LYS A 242 0.29 -35.72 -34.77
N SER A 243 -0.30 -35.43 -33.61
CA SER A 243 -1.73 -35.60 -33.36
C SER A 243 -2.58 -34.44 -33.85
N GLY A 244 -1.97 -33.36 -34.37
CA GLY A 244 -2.68 -32.19 -34.91
C GLY A 244 -3.31 -31.30 -33.84
N ARG A 245 -2.96 -31.46 -32.56
CA ARG A 245 -3.47 -30.62 -31.46
C ARG A 245 -2.79 -29.25 -31.42
N ILE A 246 -1.58 -29.15 -31.96
CA ILE A 246 -0.83 -27.91 -32.17
C ILE A 246 -0.25 -27.92 -33.58
N ALA A 247 0.13 -26.75 -34.08
CA ALA A 247 0.85 -26.61 -35.34
C ALA A 247 2.23 -25.97 -35.14
N LYS A 248 3.17 -26.33 -36.01
CA LYS A 248 4.52 -25.76 -36.07
C LYS A 248 4.65 -24.88 -37.31
N VAL A 249 5.09 -23.65 -37.11
CA VAL A 249 5.38 -22.67 -38.18
C VAL A 249 6.84 -22.25 -38.10
N MET A 250 7.50 -22.10 -39.24
CA MET A 250 8.88 -21.63 -39.32
C MET A 250 8.87 -20.12 -39.56
N ALA A 251 9.47 -19.34 -38.66
CA ALA A 251 9.58 -17.89 -38.82
C ALA A 251 11.05 -17.49 -39.01
N LEU A 252 11.30 -16.56 -39.94
CA LEU A 252 12.65 -16.11 -40.26
C LEU A 252 13.20 -15.14 -39.20
N VAL A 253 14.23 -15.55 -38.45
CA VAL A 253 14.88 -14.75 -37.39
C VAL A 253 16.41 -14.96 -37.46
N PRO A 254 17.18 -14.02 -38.04
CA PRO A 254 18.33 -14.33 -38.92
C PRO A 254 18.34 -15.65 -39.71
N ASP A 255 18.07 -16.78 -39.08
CA ASP A 255 17.86 -18.14 -39.58
C ASP A 255 16.41 -18.61 -39.27
N PRO A 256 15.86 -19.62 -39.96
CA PRO A 256 14.53 -20.15 -39.67
C PRO A 256 14.44 -20.78 -38.27
N GLU A 257 13.49 -20.31 -37.46
CA GLU A 257 13.20 -20.86 -36.13
C GLU A 257 11.76 -21.39 -36.04
N ALA A 258 11.57 -22.49 -35.30
CA ALA A 258 10.27 -23.11 -35.08
C ALA A 258 9.45 -22.41 -33.97
N PHE A 259 8.20 -22.09 -34.28
CA PHE A 259 7.19 -21.60 -33.34
C PHE A 259 6.01 -22.57 -33.30
N TYR A 260 5.46 -22.79 -32.11
CA TYR A 260 4.28 -23.62 -31.88
C TYR A 260 3.06 -22.74 -31.61
N CYS A 261 1.97 -23.02 -32.29
CA CYS A 261 0.71 -22.27 -32.25
C CYS A 261 -0.49 -23.22 -32.34
N MET A 262 -1.70 -22.68 -32.23
CA MET A 262 -2.91 -23.46 -32.50
C MET A 262 -3.06 -23.71 -34.01
N PRO A 263 -3.62 -24.84 -34.46
CA PRO A 263 -3.78 -25.14 -35.88
C PRO A 263 -4.55 -24.05 -36.66
N GLU A 264 -5.60 -23.49 -36.06
CA GLU A 264 -6.40 -22.40 -36.61
C GLU A 264 -5.63 -21.07 -36.77
N GLU A 265 -4.49 -20.91 -36.09
CA GLU A 265 -3.65 -19.71 -36.17
C GLU A 265 -2.68 -19.73 -37.36
N VAL A 266 -2.47 -20.88 -38.00
CA VAL A 266 -1.51 -21.03 -39.11
C VAL A 266 -1.93 -20.18 -40.31
N GLU A 267 -3.22 -20.20 -40.67
CA GLU A 267 -3.75 -19.40 -41.78
C GLU A 267 -3.60 -17.89 -41.52
N LEU A 268 -3.74 -17.46 -40.26
CA LEU A 268 -3.58 -16.06 -39.85
C LEU A 268 -2.14 -15.57 -40.04
N LEU A 269 -1.16 -16.48 -39.98
CA LEU A 269 0.25 -16.18 -40.16
C LEU A 269 0.69 -16.21 -41.63
N GLN A 270 -0.15 -16.67 -42.56
CA GLN A 270 0.16 -16.66 -43.99
C GLN A 270 -0.32 -15.38 -44.69
N GLN A 271 -1.15 -14.57 -44.02
CA GLN A 271 -1.75 -13.38 -44.60
C GLN A 271 -1.17 -12.09 -43.98
N PRO A 272 -0.85 -11.07 -44.80
CA PRO A 272 -0.46 -9.76 -44.29
C PRO A 272 -1.58 -9.13 -43.48
N ARG A 273 -1.27 -8.67 -42.26
CA ARG A 273 -2.23 -7.98 -41.38
C ARG A 273 -1.78 -6.57 -41.08
N ARG A 274 -2.76 -5.68 -40.87
CA ARG A 274 -2.49 -4.33 -40.41
C ARG A 274 -1.98 -4.39 -38.98
N GLU A 275 -0.85 -3.76 -38.73
CA GLU A 275 -0.26 -3.74 -37.39
C GLU A 275 -1.04 -2.81 -36.47
N ASP A 276 -1.33 -3.29 -35.26
CA ASP A 276 -1.70 -2.42 -34.16
C ASP A 276 -0.51 -1.51 -33.81
N ARG A 277 -0.76 -0.21 -33.83
CA ARG A 277 0.21 0.84 -33.53
C ARG A 277 -0.17 1.62 -32.28
N ALA A 278 -1.04 1.11 -31.42
CA ALA A 278 -1.40 1.77 -30.17
C ALA A 278 -0.18 1.94 -29.23
N MET A 279 -0.18 3.03 -28.47
CA MET A 279 0.85 3.35 -27.48
C MET A 279 0.52 2.70 -26.13
N ARG A 280 1.46 1.94 -25.58
CA ARG A 280 1.28 1.25 -24.29
C ARG A 280 2.49 1.42 -23.37
N ILE A 281 2.23 1.69 -22.09
CA ILE A 281 3.26 1.76 -21.05
C ILE A 281 3.12 0.51 -20.20
N LEU A 282 4.03 -0.45 -20.39
CA LEU A 282 3.91 -1.78 -19.79
C LEU A 282 4.87 -1.94 -18.62
N THR A 283 4.63 -2.96 -17.81
CA THR A 283 5.60 -3.37 -16.79
C THR A 283 6.56 -4.42 -17.36
N GLN A 284 7.78 -4.54 -16.81
CA GLN A 284 8.69 -5.61 -17.22
C GLN A 284 8.21 -7.01 -16.83
N SER A 285 7.27 -7.10 -15.87
CA SER A 285 6.61 -8.34 -15.48
C SER A 285 5.46 -8.74 -16.40
N ASP A 286 4.96 -7.81 -17.23
CA ASP A 286 3.83 -8.06 -18.11
C ASP A 286 4.09 -9.31 -18.97
N PRO A 287 3.09 -10.22 -19.11
CA PRO A 287 3.24 -11.43 -19.90
C PRO A 287 3.82 -11.18 -21.31
N TYR A 288 3.40 -10.11 -21.97
CA TYR A 288 3.91 -9.70 -23.29
C TYR A 288 5.38 -9.33 -23.24
N VAL A 289 5.76 -8.43 -22.32
CA VAL A 289 7.12 -7.90 -22.21
C VAL A 289 8.10 -8.96 -21.77
N SER A 290 7.69 -9.82 -20.84
CA SER A 290 8.56 -10.87 -20.29
C SER A 290 9.06 -11.85 -21.36
N ARG A 291 8.26 -12.06 -22.41
CA ARG A 291 8.59 -12.90 -23.57
C ARG A 291 9.69 -12.28 -24.44
N PHE A 292 9.64 -10.97 -24.63
CA PHE A 292 10.56 -10.22 -25.49
C PHE A 292 11.61 -9.42 -24.69
N ILE A 293 11.87 -9.83 -23.45
CA ILE A 293 12.67 -9.03 -22.51
C ILE A 293 14.10 -8.80 -23.01
N TRP A 294 14.64 -9.71 -23.82
CA TRP A 294 15.96 -9.56 -24.42
C TRP A 294 15.98 -8.52 -25.53
N GLU A 295 14.98 -8.51 -26.42
CA GLU A 295 14.86 -7.46 -27.45
C GLU A 295 14.65 -6.09 -26.80
N VAL A 296 13.78 -6.00 -25.79
CA VAL A 296 13.51 -4.77 -25.03
C VAL A 296 14.80 -4.25 -24.38
N ARG A 297 15.56 -5.12 -23.72
CA ARG A 297 16.83 -4.74 -23.08
C ARG A 297 17.93 -4.39 -24.08
N SER A 298 17.88 -4.92 -25.30
CA SER A 298 18.82 -4.55 -26.35
C SER A 298 18.56 -3.16 -26.91
N VAL A 299 17.31 -2.68 -26.86
CA VAL A 299 16.92 -1.37 -27.40
C VAL A 299 16.92 -0.28 -26.32
N LEU A 300 16.44 -0.60 -25.12
CA LEU A 300 16.20 0.37 -24.05
C LEU A 300 17.22 0.31 -22.91
N ASP A 301 18.27 -0.52 -23.06
CA ASP A 301 19.23 -0.91 -22.03
C ASP A 301 18.61 -1.64 -20.83
N ARG A 302 19.49 -2.22 -20.00
CA ARG A 302 19.07 -2.85 -18.73
C ARG A 302 18.77 -1.77 -17.69
N GLY A 303 17.68 -1.94 -16.94
CA GLY A 303 17.30 -1.04 -15.85
C GLY A 303 15.93 -1.37 -15.27
N TRP A 304 15.52 -0.63 -14.24
CA TRP A 304 14.21 -0.74 -13.61
C TRP A 304 13.30 0.39 -14.10
N TYR A 305 12.57 0.14 -15.18
CA TYR A 305 11.69 1.14 -15.82
C TYR A 305 10.44 0.47 -16.38
N LEU A 306 9.43 1.27 -16.71
CA LEU A 306 8.27 0.85 -17.50
C LEU A 306 8.58 1.05 -18.99
N PRO A 307 8.73 -0.01 -19.80
CA PRO A 307 8.93 0.16 -21.24
C PRO A 307 7.70 0.74 -21.93
N VAL A 308 7.95 1.63 -22.89
CA VAL A 308 6.94 2.26 -23.75
C VAL A 308 6.99 1.61 -25.13
N PHE A 309 5.85 1.09 -25.58
CA PHE A 309 5.70 0.36 -26.83
C PHE A 309 4.78 1.08 -27.80
N LYS A 310 5.20 1.17 -29.07
CA LYS A 310 4.36 1.58 -30.20
C LYS A 310 4.03 0.33 -31.02
N GLY A 311 2.89 -0.30 -30.75
CA GLY A 311 2.62 -1.65 -31.23
C GLY A 311 3.66 -2.63 -30.69
N ILE A 312 4.37 -3.32 -31.59
CA ILE A 312 5.42 -4.28 -31.22
C ILE A 312 6.78 -3.65 -30.89
N ASP A 313 7.03 -2.41 -31.31
CA ASP A 313 8.35 -1.78 -31.19
C ASP A 313 8.50 -1.10 -29.80
N PRO A 314 9.51 -1.47 -28.98
CA PRO A 314 9.87 -0.69 -27.80
C PRO A 314 10.54 0.62 -28.25
N ILE A 315 9.94 1.76 -27.92
CA ILE A 315 10.41 3.07 -28.38
C ILE A 315 10.94 3.96 -27.25
N GLY A 316 10.66 3.62 -26.00
CA GLY A 316 10.96 4.50 -24.87
C GLY A 316 10.85 3.81 -23.52
N LYS A 317 11.14 4.55 -22.45
CA LYS A 317 11.07 4.06 -21.07
C LYS A 317 10.67 5.16 -20.10
N VAL A 318 9.90 4.78 -19.08
CA VAL A 318 9.50 5.64 -17.96
C VAL A 318 10.17 5.15 -16.69
N LEU A 319 11.05 5.97 -16.10
CA LEU A 319 11.67 5.68 -14.82
C LEU A 319 10.89 6.39 -13.71
N MET A 320 9.92 5.66 -13.12
CA MET A 320 9.09 6.17 -12.05
C MET A 320 9.01 5.20 -10.86
N PHE A 321 8.86 5.74 -9.66
CA PHE A 321 8.68 4.98 -8.43
C PHE A 321 7.82 5.76 -7.44
N LYS A 322 7.06 5.03 -6.63
CA LYS A 322 6.30 5.60 -5.53
C LYS A 322 7.24 5.93 -4.37
N VAL A 323 7.28 7.21 -3.97
CA VAL A 323 7.97 7.68 -2.78
C VAL A 323 6.92 8.23 -1.82
N ASN A 324 6.81 7.63 -0.64
CA ASN A 324 5.77 7.98 0.33
C ASN A 324 4.35 7.93 -0.31
N ASP A 325 3.78 9.09 -0.57
CA ASP A 325 2.43 9.35 -1.08
C ASP A 325 2.40 10.03 -2.46
N TYR A 326 3.52 10.10 -3.18
CA TYR A 326 3.58 10.65 -4.55
C TYR A 326 4.45 9.78 -5.48
N LEU A 327 4.33 10.03 -6.79
CA LEU A 327 5.18 9.44 -7.82
C LEU A 327 6.37 10.35 -8.11
N VAL A 328 7.58 9.81 -7.99
CA VAL A 328 8.78 10.45 -8.53
C VAL A 328 9.07 9.86 -9.89
N ILE A 329 9.03 10.70 -10.91
CA ILE A 329 9.43 10.39 -12.27
C ILE A 329 10.83 10.98 -12.46
N LYS A 330 11.84 10.12 -12.32
CA LYS A 330 13.24 10.54 -12.39
C LYS A 330 13.62 10.96 -13.81
N ASP A 331 13.17 10.18 -14.80
CA ASP A 331 13.47 10.43 -16.19
C ASP A 331 12.42 9.76 -17.08
N LEU A 332 12.23 10.33 -18.27
CA LEU A 332 11.32 9.85 -19.32
C LEU A 332 12.07 9.86 -20.64
N HIS A 333 12.19 8.71 -21.30
CA HIS A 333 12.80 8.62 -22.63
C HIS A 333 11.75 8.28 -23.67
N VAL A 334 11.36 9.23 -24.51
CA VAL A 334 10.38 9.03 -25.59
C VAL A 334 10.74 9.92 -26.79
N PRO A 335 10.68 9.42 -28.04
CA PRO A 335 10.87 10.24 -29.23
C PRO A 335 9.81 11.35 -29.31
N THR A 336 10.25 12.58 -29.57
CA THR A 336 9.38 13.77 -29.64
C THR A 336 8.23 13.61 -30.64
N ALA A 337 8.45 12.87 -31.73
CA ALA A 337 7.43 12.57 -32.74
C ALA A 337 6.19 11.81 -32.20
N TYR A 338 6.29 11.16 -31.04
CA TYR A 338 5.20 10.40 -30.42
C TYR A 338 4.73 11.01 -29.08
N ILE A 339 5.10 12.27 -28.79
CA ILE A 339 4.86 12.89 -27.48
C ILE A 339 3.36 12.96 -27.13
N ASP A 340 2.50 13.25 -28.10
CA ASP A 340 1.05 13.36 -27.89
C ASP A 340 0.44 12.03 -27.48
N GLU A 341 0.69 10.98 -28.27
CA GLU A 341 0.19 9.63 -28.00
C GLU A 341 0.76 9.06 -26.69
N PHE A 342 2.03 9.37 -26.40
CA PHE A 342 2.64 9.04 -25.12
C PHE A 342 1.93 9.74 -23.97
N CYS A 343 1.63 11.04 -24.10
CA CYS A 343 0.95 11.79 -23.05
C CYS A 343 -0.45 11.23 -22.76
N GLU A 344 -1.18 10.74 -23.77
CA GLU A 344 -2.47 10.05 -23.55
C GLU A 344 -2.30 8.77 -22.73
N ALA A 345 -1.38 7.88 -23.14
CA ALA A 345 -1.10 6.64 -22.42
C ALA A 345 -0.55 6.90 -21.01
N PHE A 346 0.25 7.95 -20.85
CA PHE A 346 0.83 8.34 -19.57
C PHE A 346 -0.20 8.97 -18.64
N LYS A 347 -1.12 9.78 -19.17
CA LYS A 347 -2.26 10.31 -18.43
C LYS A 347 -3.12 9.17 -17.87
N LEU A 348 -3.46 8.17 -18.69
CA LEU A 348 -4.23 7.00 -18.25
C LEU A 348 -3.55 6.27 -17.08
N LEU A 349 -2.24 6.06 -17.16
CA LEU A 349 -1.44 5.46 -16.08
C LEU A 349 -1.45 6.31 -14.80
N LEU A 350 -1.23 7.62 -14.92
CA LEU A 350 -1.17 8.53 -13.77
C LEU A 350 -2.55 8.71 -13.12
N ASP A 351 -3.64 8.74 -13.89
CA ASP A 351 -5.01 8.83 -13.37
C ASP A 351 -5.38 7.60 -12.57
N ASN A 352 -4.95 6.42 -13.02
CA ASN A 352 -5.13 5.16 -12.29
C ASN A 352 -4.35 5.10 -10.97
N HIS A 353 -3.19 5.76 -10.87
CA HIS A 353 -2.44 5.81 -9.62
C HIS A 353 -3.18 6.56 -8.50
N ALA A 354 -4.14 7.43 -8.83
CA ALA A 354 -4.98 8.10 -7.84
C ALA A 354 -5.78 7.09 -6.98
N ASP A 355 -6.20 5.97 -7.56
CA ASP A 355 -6.91 4.89 -6.84
C ASP A 355 -6.02 4.20 -5.79
N GLN A 356 -4.70 4.37 -5.88
CA GLN A 356 -3.73 3.90 -4.87
C GLN A 356 -3.35 4.97 -3.85
N LEU A 357 -4.16 6.03 -3.76
CA LEU A 357 -3.94 7.20 -2.90
C LEU A 357 -2.69 8.00 -3.31
N VAL A 358 -2.26 7.89 -4.57
CA VAL A 358 -1.10 8.57 -5.13
C VAL A 358 -1.53 9.42 -6.31
N ASP A 359 -1.83 10.68 -6.04
CA ASP A 359 -2.42 11.63 -6.99
C ASP A 359 -1.48 12.79 -7.34
N VAL A 360 -0.28 12.82 -6.76
CA VAL A 360 0.78 13.77 -7.09
C VAL A 360 1.89 13.06 -7.84
N ALA A 361 2.38 13.67 -8.92
CA ALA A 361 3.53 13.19 -9.66
C ALA A 361 4.54 14.33 -9.89
N VAL A 362 5.82 14.04 -9.66
CA VAL A 362 6.93 15.00 -9.79
C VAL A 362 7.88 14.50 -10.86
N LEU A 363 8.07 15.30 -11.89
CA LEU A 363 8.95 15.04 -13.03
C LEU A 363 10.18 15.97 -12.96
N SER A 364 11.37 15.38 -13.01
CA SER A 364 12.64 16.13 -12.95
C SER A 364 13.33 16.24 -14.31
N ASN A 365 13.33 15.16 -15.08
CA ASN A 365 14.03 15.08 -16.36
C ASN A 365 13.16 14.47 -17.45
N PHE A 366 13.39 14.90 -18.68
CA PHE A 366 12.82 14.32 -19.89
C PHE A 366 13.93 14.25 -20.96
N ASN A 367 14.09 13.09 -21.56
CA ASN A 367 15.18 12.74 -22.47
C ASN A 367 16.59 13.04 -21.90
N SER A 368 16.80 12.77 -20.61
CA SER A 368 18.03 13.10 -19.87
C SER A 368 18.32 14.60 -19.70
N GLU A 369 17.42 15.48 -20.17
CA GLU A 369 17.53 16.93 -19.98
C GLU A 369 16.63 17.38 -18.82
N PRO A 370 17.03 18.41 -18.05
CA PRO A 370 16.16 18.99 -17.03
C PRO A 370 14.85 19.52 -17.62
N VAL A 371 13.74 19.37 -16.90
CA VAL A 371 12.44 19.87 -17.38
C VAL A 371 12.41 21.40 -17.59
N SER A 372 13.30 22.13 -16.92
CA SER A 372 13.46 23.58 -17.08
C SER A 372 13.99 24.00 -18.46
N SER A 373 14.68 23.11 -19.17
CA SER A 373 15.24 23.37 -20.51
C SER A 373 14.41 22.77 -21.64
N LEU A 374 13.21 22.25 -21.36
CA LEU A 374 12.40 21.61 -22.39
C LEU A 374 11.93 22.59 -23.47
N GLU A 375 11.93 22.08 -24.70
CA GLU A 375 11.32 22.76 -25.83
C GLU A 375 9.83 23.02 -25.57
N LYS A 376 9.33 24.12 -26.14
CA LYS A 376 7.97 24.62 -25.91
C LYS A 376 6.89 23.56 -26.23
N GLU A 377 7.03 22.83 -27.33
CA GLU A 377 6.05 21.81 -27.74
C GLU A 377 5.93 20.67 -26.74
N THR A 378 7.07 20.09 -26.32
CA THR A 378 7.13 19.02 -25.32
C THR A 378 6.57 19.49 -23.97
N ARG A 379 6.93 20.72 -23.57
CA ARG A 379 6.41 21.33 -22.34
C ARG A 379 4.89 21.50 -22.38
N GLU A 380 4.34 22.04 -23.48
CA GLU A 380 2.89 22.21 -23.66
C GLU A 380 2.15 20.86 -23.68
N ALA A 381 2.76 19.79 -24.21
CA ALA A 381 2.21 18.45 -24.15
C ALA A 381 2.10 17.91 -22.72
N LEU A 382 3.14 18.10 -21.90
CA LEU A 382 3.13 17.72 -20.49
C LEU A 382 2.15 18.59 -19.67
N GLU A 383 2.06 19.89 -19.98
CA GLU A 383 1.11 20.79 -19.34
C GLU A 383 -0.36 20.40 -19.63
N ARG A 384 -0.66 19.92 -20.84
CA ARG A 384 -2.00 19.39 -21.21
C ARG A 384 -2.46 18.22 -20.35
N ILE A 385 -1.55 17.38 -19.87
CA ILE A 385 -1.89 16.25 -18.97
C ILE A 385 -1.84 16.65 -17.48
N GLY A 386 -1.66 17.94 -17.18
CA GLY A 386 -1.81 18.53 -15.85
C GLY A 386 -0.51 18.79 -15.09
N PHE A 387 0.66 18.64 -15.73
CA PHE A 387 1.91 19.08 -15.12
C PHE A 387 2.02 20.61 -15.14
N LYS A 388 2.64 21.18 -14.10
CA LYS A 388 2.95 22.61 -14.03
C LYS A 388 4.40 22.78 -13.63
N MET A 389 5.12 23.68 -14.29
CA MET A 389 6.48 24.04 -13.90
C MET A 389 6.48 24.69 -12.51
N THR A 390 7.32 24.20 -11.60
CA THR A 390 7.63 24.86 -10.33
C THR A 390 9.09 24.67 -9.96
N GLY A 391 9.86 25.76 -9.95
CA GLY A 391 11.32 25.70 -9.80
C GLY A 391 11.95 24.91 -10.96
N GLU A 392 12.76 23.90 -10.61
CA GLU A 392 13.45 23.01 -11.56
C GLU A 392 12.66 21.73 -11.89
N ARG A 393 11.41 21.59 -11.43
CA ARG A 393 10.60 20.37 -11.59
C ARG A 393 9.23 20.69 -12.20
N MET A 394 8.60 19.67 -12.79
CA MET A 394 7.21 19.70 -13.24
C MET A 394 6.35 18.87 -12.30
N ILE A 395 5.23 19.40 -11.83
CA ILE A 395 4.39 18.75 -10.82
C ILE A 395 2.95 18.68 -11.30
N ARG A 396 2.37 17.48 -11.18
CA ARG A 396 0.97 17.18 -11.46
C ARG A 396 0.21 16.98 -10.16
N GLY A 397 -1.00 17.54 -10.08
CA GLY A 397 -1.95 17.26 -9.00
C GLY A 397 -1.68 17.97 -7.67
N GLY A 398 -0.59 18.73 -7.53
CA GLY A 398 -0.27 19.46 -6.31
C GLY A 398 0.43 20.79 -6.59
N VAL A 399 0.44 21.65 -5.57
CA VAL A 399 1.13 22.95 -5.57
C VAL A 399 2.50 22.79 -4.88
N VAL A 400 3.46 23.64 -5.21
CA VAL A 400 4.69 23.80 -4.43
C VAL A 400 4.75 25.22 -3.93
N ASP A 401 4.56 25.34 -2.62
CA ASP A 401 4.63 26.60 -1.87
C ASP A 401 5.19 26.26 -0.48
N PRO A 402 6.46 25.83 -0.40
CA PRO A 402 7.01 25.34 0.83
C PRO A 402 7.24 26.51 1.79
N GLN A 403 6.74 26.34 3.01
CA GLN A 403 6.94 27.29 4.10
C GLN A 403 7.90 26.68 5.14
N PRO A 404 8.65 27.51 5.87
CA PRO A 404 9.47 27.03 6.98
C PRO A 404 8.62 26.23 7.98
N ARG A 405 9.12 25.05 8.36
CA ARG A 405 8.43 24.14 9.30
C ARG A 405 8.00 24.83 10.60
N GLU A 406 8.85 25.70 11.12
CA GLU A 406 8.58 26.46 12.35
C GLU A 406 7.28 27.27 12.26
N ILE A 407 6.93 27.81 11.10
CA ILE A 407 5.71 28.61 10.90
C ILE A 407 4.47 27.72 11.05
N ALA A 408 4.47 26.56 10.39
CA ALA A 408 3.38 25.60 10.49
C ALA A 408 3.22 25.07 11.93
N GLU A 409 4.33 24.78 12.62
CA GLU A 409 4.32 24.30 14.00
C GLU A 409 3.88 25.39 14.99
N ARG A 410 4.27 26.66 14.79
CA ARG A 410 3.75 27.79 15.59
C ARG A 410 2.24 27.94 15.45
N ALA A 411 1.71 27.86 14.23
CA ALA A 411 0.28 27.92 13.97
C ALA A 411 -0.47 26.77 14.66
N LEU A 412 0.10 25.57 14.60
CA LEU A 412 -0.43 24.38 15.26
C LEU A 412 -0.52 24.61 16.78
N PHE A 413 0.57 25.04 17.42
CA PHE A 413 0.57 25.27 18.86
C PHE A 413 -0.35 26.41 19.29
N HIS A 414 -0.50 27.44 18.45
CA HIS A 414 -1.46 28.52 18.69
C HIS A 414 -2.89 28.00 18.69
N ARG A 415 -3.28 27.23 17.67
CA ARG A 415 -4.62 26.67 17.48
C ARG A 415 -4.99 25.64 18.57
N HIS A 416 -4.01 24.88 19.07
CA HIS A 416 -4.22 23.89 20.12
C HIS A 416 -3.97 24.41 21.55
N ASN A 417 -3.97 25.73 21.74
CA ASN A 417 -3.86 26.40 23.04
C ASN A 417 -2.57 26.10 23.84
N LEU A 418 -1.48 25.74 23.14
CA LEU A 418 -0.16 25.49 23.75
C LEU A 418 0.76 26.73 23.71
N HIS A 419 0.46 27.66 22.80
CA HIS A 419 1.18 28.92 22.67
C HIS A 419 0.89 29.85 23.86
N GLN A 420 1.89 30.60 24.34
CA GLN A 420 1.75 31.48 25.51
C GLN A 420 0.69 32.59 25.39
N LYS A 421 0.15 32.83 24.20
CA LYS A 421 -0.93 33.82 23.94
C LYS A 421 -2.32 33.18 23.89
N THR A 422 -2.41 31.85 23.77
CA THR A 422 -3.67 31.11 23.62
C THR A 422 -3.92 30.11 24.75
N ARG A 423 -2.97 29.99 25.69
CA ARG A 423 -3.21 29.26 26.94
C ARG A 423 -4.41 29.86 27.67
N MET A 424 -5.23 28.99 28.22
CA MET A 424 -6.40 29.36 29.00
C MET A 424 -5.99 29.86 30.38
N GLU A 425 -6.83 30.67 31.02
CA GLU A 425 -6.53 31.22 32.34
C GLU A 425 -6.33 30.13 33.42
N ASN A 426 -7.12 29.05 33.35
CA ASN A 426 -7.11 27.96 34.32
C ASN A 426 -7.49 26.60 33.71
N GLU A 427 -7.30 25.55 34.50
CA GLU A 427 -7.53 24.16 34.13
C GLU A 427 -9.00 23.86 33.75
N VAL A 428 -9.98 24.57 34.33
CA VAL A 428 -11.41 24.35 34.04
C VAL A 428 -11.78 24.87 32.66
N MET A 429 -11.20 26.01 32.25
CA MET A 429 -11.40 26.55 30.90
C MET A 429 -10.67 25.68 29.86
N ALA A 430 -9.44 25.23 30.15
CA ALA A 430 -8.71 24.31 29.28
C ALA A 430 -9.45 22.97 29.08
N LEU A 431 -10.12 22.46 30.13
CA LEU A 431 -10.92 21.23 30.06
C LEU A 431 -12.07 21.32 29.04
N LYS A 432 -12.65 22.51 28.83
CA LYS A 432 -13.77 22.71 27.89
C LYS A 432 -13.35 22.67 26.43
N GLU A 433 -12.09 23.01 26.17
CA GLU A 433 -11.53 23.14 24.82
C GLU A 433 -10.88 21.84 24.32
N VAL A 434 -10.61 20.89 25.23
CA VAL A 434 -10.01 19.61 24.88
C VAL A 434 -11.02 18.48 25.07
N THR A 435 -11.34 17.80 23.97
CA THR A 435 -12.32 16.70 23.96
C THR A 435 -11.85 15.46 24.70
N GLU A 436 -10.56 15.12 24.59
CA GLU A 436 -9.97 13.90 25.15
C GLU A 436 -8.72 14.21 25.97
N ILE A 437 -8.72 13.82 27.25
CA ILE A 437 -7.60 14.11 28.16
C ILE A 437 -7.09 12.82 28.80
N ARG A 438 -5.78 12.61 28.74
CA ARG A 438 -5.14 11.39 29.28
C ARG A 438 -4.66 11.57 30.71
N ASP A 439 -4.02 12.71 31.00
CA ASP A 439 -3.41 13.00 32.28
C ASP A 439 -3.26 14.52 32.52
N ASP A 440 -2.84 14.87 33.73
CA ASP A 440 -2.59 16.25 34.16
C ASP A 440 -1.51 16.94 33.33
N PHE A 441 -0.49 16.20 32.86
CA PHE A 441 0.60 16.74 32.04
C PHE A 441 0.10 17.31 30.71
N ALA A 442 -0.76 16.56 30.01
CA ALA A 442 -1.36 17.01 28.74
C ALA A 442 -2.21 18.28 28.94
N LEU A 443 -2.93 18.39 30.06
CA LEU A 443 -3.81 19.54 30.31
C LEU A 443 -3.03 20.78 30.77
N ARG A 444 -2.01 20.61 31.63
CA ARG A 444 -1.23 21.73 32.19
C ARG A 444 -0.57 22.60 31.11
N GLY A 445 -0.14 21.99 30.00
CA GLY A 445 0.43 22.73 28.87
C GLY A 445 -0.48 23.82 28.31
N ARG A 446 -1.81 23.66 28.48
CA ARG A 446 -2.85 24.51 27.88
C ARG A 446 -3.43 25.59 28.79
N CYS A 447 -2.97 25.71 30.03
CA CYS A 447 -3.47 26.73 30.94
C CYS A 447 -2.35 27.40 31.74
N GLU A 448 -2.52 28.67 32.09
CA GLU A 448 -1.53 29.45 32.85
C GLU A 448 -1.46 29.02 34.32
N LEU A 449 -2.62 28.84 34.96
CA LEU A 449 -2.75 28.33 36.31
C LEU A 449 -3.27 26.89 36.29
N TYR A 450 -2.71 26.05 37.17
CA TYR A 450 -3.14 24.67 37.36
C TYR A 450 -3.16 24.32 38.85
N ARG A 451 -4.35 24.26 39.45
CA ARG A 451 -4.52 24.07 40.91
C ARG A 451 -5.21 22.76 41.26
N VAL A 452 -6.13 22.32 40.42
CA VAL A 452 -6.97 21.14 40.63
C VAL A 452 -6.53 20.03 39.69
N ASP A 453 -6.40 18.81 40.22
CA ASP A 453 -6.01 17.63 39.43
C ASP A 453 -7.17 17.12 38.55
N LEU A 454 -6.82 16.36 37.51
CA LEU A 454 -7.77 15.82 36.54
C LEU A 454 -8.84 14.95 37.20
N LYS A 455 -8.47 14.20 38.25
CA LYS A 455 -9.42 13.34 38.98
C LYS A 455 -10.50 14.16 39.69
N SER A 456 -10.13 15.25 40.33
CA SER A 456 -11.10 16.15 40.97
C SER A 456 -11.95 16.89 39.93
N MET A 457 -11.36 17.32 38.81
CA MET A 457 -12.10 17.91 37.70
C MET A 457 -13.08 16.92 37.04
N ALA A 458 -12.70 15.65 36.91
CA ALA A 458 -13.56 14.60 36.38
C ALA A 458 -14.80 14.40 37.26
N SER A 459 -14.64 14.49 38.58
CA SER A 459 -15.76 14.47 39.53
C SER A 459 -16.67 15.70 39.36
N ALA A 460 -16.09 16.90 39.30
CA ALA A 460 -16.85 18.15 39.17
C ALA A 460 -17.64 18.24 37.85
N ASN A 461 -17.07 17.76 36.74
CA ASN A 461 -17.66 17.83 35.40
C ASN A 461 -18.34 16.52 34.96
N ARG A 462 -18.45 15.52 35.86
CA ARG A 462 -19.04 14.20 35.58
C ARG A 462 -18.46 13.52 34.33
N LEU A 463 -17.13 13.60 34.18
CA LEU A 463 -16.42 12.93 33.10
C LEU A 463 -16.41 11.42 33.32
N HIS A 464 -16.28 10.70 32.22
CA HIS A 464 -16.16 9.25 32.19
C HIS A 464 -14.78 8.88 31.66
N GLN A 465 -14.28 7.73 32.09
CA GLN A 465 -13.05 7.16 31.62
C GLN A 465 -13.36 6.01 30.65
N GLY A 466 -12.79 6.06 29.45
CA GLY A 466 -13.02 5.07 28.40
C GLY A 466 -11.87 5.02 27.41
N ILE A 467 -12.00 4.20 26.37
CA ILE A 467 -10.98 4.07 25.32
C ILE A 467 -11.36 4.94 24.12
N ASN A 468 -10.39 5.72 23.62
CA ASN A 468 -10.58 6.53 22.41
C ASN A 468 -10.31 5.74 21.11
N LEU A 469 -10.44 6.37 19.94
CA LEU A 469 -10.22 5.71 18.64
C LEU A 469 -8.75 5.33 18.38
N ARG A 470 -7.82 5.86 19.17
CA ARG A 470 -6.38 5.54 19.13
C ARG A 470 -6.00 4.41 20.08
N GLY A 471 -6.95 3.86 20.85
CA GLY A 471 -6.71 2.77 21.79
C GLY A 471 -6.13 3.21 23.15
N HIS A 472 -6.17 4.50 23.46
CA HIS A 472 -5.72 5.04 24.74
C HIS A 472 -6.89 5.24 25.70
N GLN A 473 -6.64 5.03 26.98
CA GLN A 473 -7.58 5.37 28.05
C GLN A 473 -7.57 6.89 28.28
N VAL A 474 -8.75 7.51 28.18
CA VAL A 474 -8.95 8.97 28.25
C VAL A 474 -10.15 9.30 29.14
N TRP A 475 -10.16 10.52 29.67
CA TRP A 475 -11.31 11.18 30.26
C TRP A 475 -12.00 12.04 29.22
N ALA A 476 -13.33 11.90 29.09
CA ALA A 476 -14.16 12.69 28.20
C ALA A 476 -15.63 12.72 28.69
N THR A 477 -16.47 13.50 28.02
CA THR A 477 -17.92 13.51 28.28
C THR A 477 -18.57 12.20 27.84
N TYR A 478 -19.71 11.84 28.43
CA TYR A 478 -20.45 10.64 28.01
C TYR A 478 -20.89 10.73 26.54
N GLU A 479 -21.36 11.91 26.12
CA GLU A 479 -21.72 12.21 24.73
C GLU A 479 -20.57 11.94 23.75
N HIS A 480 -19.34 12.32 24.10
CA HIS A 480 -18.17 12.02 23.26
C HIS A 480 -18.02 10.51 23.05
N PHE A 481 -18.16 9.70 24.11
CA PHE A 481 -18.08 8.25 23.98
C PHE A 481 -19.23 7.65 23.15
N GLN A 482 -20.43 8.24 23.16
CA GLN A 482 -21.51 7.83 22.25
C GLN A 482 -21.12 8.06 20.78
N ASN A 483 -20.52 9.22 20.48
CA ASN A 483 -20.03 9.52 19.13
C ASN A 483 -18.91 8.56 18.73
N LEU A 484 -17.96 8.27 19.63
CA LEU A 484 -16.90 7.30 19.36
C LEU A 484 -17.43 5.88 19.12
N LEU A 485 -18.47 5.47 19.85
CA LEU A 485 -19.12 4.18 19.65
C LEU A 485 -19.82 4.11 18.29
N ALA A 486 -20.56 5.15 17.92
CA ALA A 486 -21.20 5.25 16.60
C ALA A 486 -20.18 5.23 15.46
N ILE A 487 -19.04 5.93 15.60
CA ILE A 487 -17.94 5.93 14.63
C ILE A 487 -17.33 4.53 14.46
N ARG A 488 -17.21 3.76 15.56
CA ARG A 488 -16.71 2.37 15.49
C ARG A 488 -17.68 1.46 14.76
N GLY A 489 -18.99 1.62 15.00
CA GLY A 489 -20.05 0.88 14.31
C GLY A 489 -19.98 -0.65 14.48
N GLN A 490 -19.29 -1.13 15.52
CA GLN A 490 -19.12 -2.56 15.79
C GLN A 490 -20.12 -3.00 16.85
N PRO A 491 -20.86 -4.10 16.66
CA PRO A 491 -21.67 -4.68 17.73
C PRO A 491 -20.77 -5.23 18.84
N PHE A 492 -21.32 -5.35 20.04
CA PHE A 492 -20.70 -6.13 21.10
C PHE A 492 -21.02 -7.62 20.90
N ASP A 493 -20.20 -8.46 21.53
CA ASP A 493 -20.38 -9.91 21.54
C ASP A 493 -21.69 -10.29 22.25
N GLU A 494 -22.52 -11.13 21.63
CA GLU A 494 -23.82 -11.55 22.17
C GLU A 494 -23.67 -12.24 23.53
N ASP A 495 -22.56 -12.96 23.74
CA ASP A 495 -22.24 -13.62 25.02
C ASP A 495 -22.05 -12.62 26.18
N LEU A 496 -21.82 -11.34 25.87
CA LEU A 496 -21.61 -10.26 26.83
C LEU A 496 -22.84 -9.38 27.04
N TRP A 497 -23.99 -9.74 26.47
CA TRP A 497 -25.23 -8.96 26.51
C TRP A 497 -25.71 -8.66 27.94
N ASP A 498 -25.68 -9.64 28.84
CA ASP A 498 -26.11 -9.50 30.24
C ASP A 498 -25.35 -8.39 30.98
N ILE A 499 -24.04 -8.26 30.70
CA ILE A 499 -23.20 -7.20 31.28
C ILE A 499 -23.64 -5.82 30.76
N VAL A 500 -23.90 -5.73 29.46
CA VAL A 500 -24.35 -4.50 28.80
C VAL A 500 -25.72 -4.06 29.31
N GLU A 501 -26.65 -5.00 29.51
CA GLU A 501 -27.97 -4.74 30.05
C GLU A 501 -27.89 -4.31 31.53
N PHE A 502 -27.13 -5.03 32.35
CA PHE A 502 -26.98 -4.72 33.77
C PHE A 502 -26.45 -3.30 34.00
N PHE A 503 -25.38 -2.90 33.31
CA PHE A 503 -24.77 -1.58 33.43
C PHE A 503 -25.51 -0.46 32.68
N SER A 504 -26.64 -0.79 32.04
CA SER A 504 -27.55 0.21 31.48
C SER A 504 -28.42 0.88 32.57
N SER A 505 -28.67 0.16 33.68
CA SER A 505 -29.55 0.57 34.77
C SER A 505 -28.86 0.61 36.14
N ASN A 506 -27.74 -0.11 36.30
CA ASN A 506 -26.92 -0.12 37.51
C ASN A 506 -25.49 0.37 37.21
N THR A 507 -24.76 0.81 38.23
CA THR A 507 -23.36 1.25 38.07
C THR A 507 -22.36 0.49 38.94
N ASP A 508 -22.83 -0.30 39.90
CA ASP A 508 -21.97 -0.97 40.88
C ASP A 508 -21.47 -2.34 40.37
N PRO A 509 -20.16 -2.52 40.13
CA PRO A 509 -19.61 -3.82 39.74
C PRO A 509 -19.67 -4.88 40.83
N ASN A 510 -19.76 -4.53 42.12
CA ASN A 510 -19.82 -5.51 43.20
C ASN A 510 -21.15 -6.27 43.17
N LEU A 511 -22.25 -5.57 42.92
CA LEU A 511 -23.58 -6.17 42.81
C LEU A 511 -23.67 -7.15 41.64
N PHE A 512 -23.02 -6.84 40.51
CA PHE A 512 -22.91 -7.78 39.39
C PHE A 512 -22.11 -9.04 39.77
N LYS A 513 -20.93 -8.86 40.37
CA LYS A 513 -20.09 -9.99 40.80
C LYS A 513 -20.79 -10.91 41.78
N GLU A 514 -21.53 -10.36 42.75
CA GLU A 514 -22.29 -11.14 43.72
C GLU A 514 -23.41 -11.95 43.06
N ARG A 515 -24.16 -11.33 42.14
CA ARG A 515 -25.26 -11.99 41.41
C ARG A 515 -24.78 -13.17 40.56
N HIS A 516 -23.59 -13.07 39.99
CA HIS A 516 -23.01 -14.08 39.09
C HIS A 516 -21.91 -14.93 39.74
N ALA A 517 -21.69 -14.79 41.05
CA ALA A 517 -20.63 -15.47 41.81
C ALA A 517 -19.23 -15.36 41.16
N LEU A 518 -18.89 -14.19 40.60
CA LEU A 518 -17.64 -13.96 39.87
C LEU A 518 -16.53 -13.41 40.76
N THR A 519 -15.32 -13.90 40.54
CA THR A 519 -14.11 -13.26 41.09
C THR A 519 -13.78 -11.96 40.34
N GLN A 520 -12.94 -11.11 40.96
CA GLN A 520 -12.49 -9.86 40.34
C GLN A 520 -11.72 -10.09 39.02
N SER A 521 -10.99 -11.20 38.90
CA SER A 521 -10.24 -11.56 37.69
C SER A 521 -11.16 -12.02 36.56
N GLU A 522 -12.17 -12.83 36.86
CA GLU A 522 -13.17 -13.29 35.89
C GLU A 522 -13.99 -12.11 35.36
N PHE A 523 -14.49 -11.26 36.25
CA PHE A 523 -15.22 -10.05 35.85
C PHE A 523 -14.36 -9.15 34.94
N ARG A 524 -13.07 -8.96 35.27
CA ARG A 524 -12.15 -8.19 34.42
C ARG A 524 -12.02 -8.79 33.02
N LYS A 525 -11.94 -10.12 32.89
CA LYS A 525 -11.85 -10.78 31.57
C LYS A 525 -13.10 -10.52 30.72
N LEU A 526 -14.27 -10.48 31.34
CA LEU A 526 -15.55 -10.25 30.65
C LEU A 526 -15.79 -8.78 30.28
N VAL A 527 -15.47 -7.83 31.17
CA VAL A 527 -15.72 -6.40 30.93
C VAL A 527 -14.66 -5.75 30.02
N GLN A 528 -13.43 -6.27 30.02
CA GLN A 528 -12.32 -5.65 29.29
C GLN A 528 -12.55 -5.55 27.76
N PRO A 529 -13.13 -6.56 27.07
CA PRO A 529 -13.57 -6.44 25.68
C PRO A 529 -14.58 -5.31 25.45
N LEU A 530 -15.56 -5.14 26.35
CA LEU A 530 -16.58 -4.09 26.27
C LEU A 530 -15.99 -2.68 26.46
N ILE A 531 -15.00 -2.55 27.35
CA ILE A 531 -14.26 -1.28 27.52
C ILE A 531 -13.43 -0.96 26.28
N ARG A 532 -12.78 -1.97 25.67
CA ARG A 532 -11.96 -1.81 24.45
C ARG A 532 -12.77 -1.44 23.22
N SER A 533 -13.95 -2.02 23.08
CA SER A 533 -14.89 -1.69 22.01
C SER A 533 -15.63 -0.36 22.27
N GLY A 534 -15.64 0.13 23.52
CA GLY A 534 -16.25 1.39 23.91
C GLY A 534 -17.74 1.28 24.29
N HIS A 535 -18.26 0.06 24.41
CA HIS A 535 -19.64 -0.21 24.86
C HIS A 535 -19.83 0.05 26.36
N ILE A 536 -18.73 0.04 27.13
CA ILE A 536 -18.74 0.36 28.57
C ILE A 536 -17.67 1.41 28.87
N VAL A 537 -18.04 2.38 29.71
CA VAL A 537 -17.15 3.37 30.30
C VAL A 537 -17.19 3.31 31.82
N GLN A 538 -16.15 3.81 32.46
CA GLN A 538 -16.07 3.93 33.91
C GLN A 538 -16.40 5.37 34.34
N ASP A 539 -17.18 5.56 35.40
CA ASP A 539 -17.42 6.88 35.98
C ASP A 539 -16.25 7.33 36.87
N PHE A 540 -16.27 8.58 37.33
CA PHE A 540 -15.26 9.14 38.23
C PHE A 540 -15.21 8.48 39.63
N ARG A 541 -16.23 7.70 40.01
CA ARG A 541 -16.32 6.95 41.28
C ARG A 541 -15.86 5.49 41.14
N GLY A 542 -15.57 5.06 39.92
CA GLY A 542 -15.14 3.71 39.60
C GLY A 542 -16.27 2.74 39.22
N GLY A 543 -17.53 3.22 39.14
CA GLY A 543 -18.66 2.46 38.62
C GLY A 543 -18.63 2.32 37.10
N PHE A 544 -19.36 1.35 36.55
CA PHE A 544 -19.43 1.13 35.10
C PHE A 544 -20.76 1.62 34.54
N ARG A 545 -20.74 2.07 33.28
CA ARG A 545 -21.93 2.53 32.58
C ARG A 545 -21.90 2.10 31.13
N THR A 546 -23.02 1.55 30.66
CA THR A 546 -23.21 1.22 29.25
C THR A 546 -23.33 2.49 28.40
N VAL A 547 -22.60 2.54 27.30
CA VAL A 547 -22.69 3.59 26.29
C VAL A 547 -23.78 3.20 25.30
N LYS A 548 -24.87 3.97 25.27
CA LYS A 548 -25.97 3.74 24.32
C LYS A 548 -25.69 4.47 23.01
N GLN A 549 -25.86 3.77 21.89
CA GLN A 549 -25.78 4.39 20.56
C GLN A 549 -26.90 5.42 20.39
N ARG A 550 -26.60 6.55 19.75
CA ARG A 550 -27.61 7.54 19.39
C ARG A 550 -28.48 7.01 18.26
N SER A 551 -29.79 7.16 18.39
CA SER A 551 -30.76 6.74 17.39
C SER A 551 -30.89 7.83 16.31
N GLY A 552 -30.66 7.50 15.05
CA GLY A 552 -30.97 8.38 13.92
C GLY A 552 -29.78 9.00 13.17
N ASP A 553 -28.55 8.86 13.65
CA ASP A 553 -27.37 9.39 12.95
C ASP A 553 -26.81 8.38 11.94
N ASP A 554 -26.53 8.81 10.71
CA ASP A 554 -25.83 7.98 9.72
C ASP A 554 -24.34 7.82 10.13
N PRO A 555 -23.85 6.58 10.42
CA PRO A 555 -22.45 6.35 10.77
C PRO A 555 -21.46 6.88 9.72
N VAL A 556 -21.83 6.88 8.44
CA VAL A 556 -20.96 7.37 7.36
C VAL A 556 -20.79 8.88 7.44
N GLU A 557 -21.87 9.61 7.69
CA GLU A 557 -21.83 11.06 7.87
C GLU A 557 -21.05 11.43 9.14
N LEU A 558 -21.30 10.77 10.27
CA LEU A 558 -20.55 11.00 11.52
C LEU A 558 -19.04 10.79 11.35
N ARG A 559 -18.64 9.74 10.62
CA ARG A 559 -17.23 9.47 10.29
C ARG A 559 -16.63 10.57 9.44
N ARG A 560 -17.36 11.04 8.42
CA ARG A 560 -16.95 12.14 7.54
C ARG A 560 -16.80 13.45 8.33
N GLU A 561 -17.76 13.77 9.18
CA GLU A 561 -17.75 14.97 10.03
C GLU A 561 -16.62 14.94 11.06
N TYR A 562 -16.35 13.79 11.66
CA TYR A 562 -15.23 13.62 12.59
C TYR A 562 -13.88 13.91 11.90
N ILE A 563 -13.65 13.36 10.71
CA ILE A 563 -12.42 13.67 9.93
C ILE A 563 -12.39 15.15 9.55
N ARG A 564 -13.54 15.72 9.14
CA ARG A 564 -13.67 17.14 8.79
C ARG A 564 -13.29 18.05 9.95
N ALA A 565 -13.83 17.81 11.14
CA ALA A 565 -13.48 18.54 12.35
C ALA A 565 -11.99 18.38 12.69
N LEU A 566 -11.47 17.15 12.62
CA LEU A 566 -10.07 16.88 12.92
C LEU A 566 -9.13 17.64 11.98
N VAL A 567 -9.40 17.69 10.68
CA VAL A 567 -8.54 18.36 9.70
C VAL A 567 -8.59 19.89 9.83
N GLN A 568 -9.73 20.46 10.23
CA GLN A 568 -9.90 21.92 10.35
C GLN A 568 -8.95 22.55 11.37
N ASP A 569 -8.53 21.81 12.39
CA ASP A 569 -7.68 22.32 13.46
C ASP A 569 -6.17 22.21 13.18
N PHE A 570 -5.77 21.56 12.07
CA PHE A 570 -4.36 21.43 11.71
C PHE A 570 -4.01 22.37 10.54
N PRO A 571 -2.96 23.20 10.67
CA PRO A 571 -2.57 24.15 9.63
C PRO A 571 -2.02 23.43 8.38
N VAL A 572 -1.22 22.38 8.61
CA VAL A 572 -0.68 21.48 7.59
C VAL A 572 -0.72 20.07 8.17
N ILE A 573 -1.06 19.09 7.34
CA ILE A 573 -1.12 17.69 7.75
C ILE A 573 -0.83 16.76 6.58
N THR A 574 -0.11 15.66 6.83
CA THR A 574 0.06 14.57 5.86
C THR A 574 -0.99 13.48 6.06
N LEU A 575 -1.27 12.68 5.03
CA LEU A 575 -2.23 11.57 5.12
C LEU A 575 -1.87 10.60 6.27
N LYS A 576 -0.57 10.36 6.47
CA LYS A 576 -0.04 9.49 7.52
C LYS A 576 -0.23 10.06 8.92
N GLN A 577 -0.05 11.37 9.10
CA GLN A 577 -0.33 12.04 10.37
C GLN A 577 -1.83 11.99 10.69
N LEU A 578 -2.68 12.28 9.70
CA LEU A 578 -4.14 12.23 9.86
C LEU A 578 -4.63 10.82 10.21
N LEU A 579 -4.09 9.78 9.57
CA LEU A 579 -4.36 8.37 9.91
C LEU A 579 -3.99 8.00 11.36
N ARG A 580 -2.97 8.64 11.94
CA ARG A 580 -2.58 8.41 13.35
C ARG A 580 -3.48 9.16 14.32
N LEU A 581 -3.88 10.37 13.96
CA LEU A 581 -4.75 11.21 14.77
C LEU A 581 -6.19 10.68 14.79
N ALA A 582 -6.72 10.28 13.62
CA ALA A 582 -8.08 9.78 13.45
C ALA A 582 -8.31 8.46 14.19
N GLY A 583 -7.31 7.56 14.18
CA GLY A 583 -7.35 6.29 14.92
C GLY A 583 -7.32 5.04 14.03
N THR A 584 -7.52 3.88 14.65
CA THR A 584 -7.52 2.58 13.94
C THR A 584 -8.77 2.30 13.10
N PRO A 585 -9.98 2.83 13.40
CA PRO A 585 -11.18 2.48 12.63
C PRO A 585 -11.22 3.04 11.20
N PHE A 586 -10.42 4.05 10.89
CA PHE A 586 -10.46 4.72 9.60
C PHE A 586 -9.50 4.09 8.59
N LYS A 587 -10.03 3.76 7.41
CA LYS A 587 -9.22 3.35 6.27
C LYS A 587 -8.61 4.57 5.57
N PRO A 588 -7.41 4.45 4.97
CA PRO A 588 -6.78 5.53 4.22
C PRO A 588 -7.66 6.12 3.11
N GLU A 589 -8.48 5.30 2.45
CA GLU A 589 -9.39 5.67 1.37
C GLU A 589 -10.47 6.63 1.87
N GLU A 590 -11.07 6.36 3.05
CA GLU A 590 -12.07 7.21 3.65
C GLU A 590 -11.50 8.60 3.98
N ILE A 591 -10.30 8.64 4.55
CA ILE A 591 -9.62 9.90 4.88
C ILE A 591 -9.30 10.69 3.61
N LYS A 592 -8.78 10.02 2.57
CA LYS A 592 -8.48 10.67 1.29
C LYS A 592 -9.73 11.26 0.64
N ALA A 593 -10.87 10.56 0.69
CA ALA A 593 -12.12 11.08 0.15
C ALA A 593 -12.55 12.40 0.83
N VAL A 594 -12.37 12.53 2.15
CA VAL A 594 -12.64 13.78 2.87
C VAL A 594 -11.67 14.88 2.47
N LEU A 595 -10.38 14.57 2.37
CA LEU A 595 -9.36 15.53 1.93
C LEU A 595 -9.63 16.03 0.50
N THR A 596 -9.97 15.15 -0.43
CA THR A 596 -10.33 15.51 -1.80
C THR A 596 -11.60 16.37 -1.86
N SER A 597 -12.58 16.12 -0.98
CA SER A 597 -13.76 16.99 -0.85
C SER A 597 -13.38 18.43 -0.46
N PHE A 598 -12.39 18.60 0.42
CA PHE A 598 -11.88 19.92 0.84
C PHE A 598 -10.94 20.58 -0.16
N GLU A 599 -10.28 19.79 -1.01
CA GLU A 599 -9.55 20.34 -2.15
C GLU A 599 -10.53 20.91 -3.18
N ALA A 600 -11.63 20.19 -3.45
CA ALA A 600 -12.63 20.57 -4.46
C ALA A 600 -13.40 21.85 -4.07
N ASP A 601 -13.68 22.06 -2.77
CA ASP A 601 -14.33 23.27 -2.27
C ASP A 601 -13.35 24.44 -1.97
N GLY A 602 -12.05 24.22 -2.19
CA GLY A 602 -11.00 25.23 -1.99
C GLY A 602 -10.59 25.47 -0.53
N THR A 603 -11.12 24.70 0.44
CA THR A 603 -10.75 24.81 1.86
C THR A 603 -9.29 24.41 2.09
N LEU A 604 -8.79 23.43 1.34
CA LEU A 604 -7.42 22.92 1.45
C LEU A 604 -6.65 23.05 0.14
N VAL A 605 -5.35 23.31 0.27
CA VAL A 605 -4.37 23.17 -0.81
C VAL A 605 -3.59 21.90 -0.58
N LYS A 606 -3.41 21.09 -1.63
CA LYS A 606 -2.59 19.88 -1.62
C LYS A 606 -1.25 20.17 -2.32
N GLY A 607 -0.15 19.72 -1.73
CA GLY A 607 1.17 19.98 -2.31
C GLY A 607 2.35 19.73 -1.38
N PHE A 608 3.52 20.21 -1.80
CA PHE A 608 4.70 20.31 -0.95
C PHE A 608 4.67 21.68 -0.26
N LEU A 609 4.21 21.68 0.99
CA LEU A 609 3.89 22.90 1.74
C LEU A 609 4.88 23.21 2.87
N ILE A 610 5.81 22.31 3.16
CA ILE A 610 6.81 22.46 4.22
C ILE A 610 8.20 22.24 3.62
N ASP A 611 9.13 23.13 3.96
CA ASP A 611 10.55 23.01 3.57
C ASP A 611 11.15 21.69 4.07
N GLU A 612 11.97 21.05 3.22
CA GLU A 612 12.69 19.80 3.53
C GLU A 612 11.79 18.59 3.86
N LEU A 613 10.47 18.72 3.70
CA LEU A 613 9.52 17.63 3.87
C LEU A 613 9.15 17.02 2.51
N ASP A 614 9.80 15.89 2.18
CA ASP A 614 9.51 15.12 0.96
C ASP A 614 8.22 14.28 1.07
N GLN A 615 7.10 14.90 1.44
CA GLN A 615 5.77 14.28 1.56
C GLN A 615 4.68 15.22 1.07
N VAL A 616 3.60 14.65 0.51
CA VAL A 616 2.42 15.43 0.14
C VAL A 616 1.66 15.85 1.40
N CYS A 617 1.39 17.13 1.47
CA CYS A 617 0.72 17.77 2.59
C CYS A 617 -0.60 18.39 2.12
N TRP A 618 -1.54 18.48 3.04
CA TRP A 618 -2.74 19.28 2.93
C TRP A 618 -2.64 20.42 3.91
N GLY A 619 -2.81 21.64 3.43
CA GLY A 619 -2.70 22.83 4.26
C GLY A 619 -3.79 23.84 3.97
N ARG A 620 -4.11 24.64 4.99
CA ARG A 620 -5.04 25.76 4.87
C ARG A 620 -4.23 27.03 4.62
N LYS A 621 -4.39 27.61 3.43
CA LYS A 621 -3.61 28.78 3.01
C LYS A 621 -3.74 29.94 4.01
N ASN A 622 -4.97 30.24 4.46
CA ASN A 622 -5.22 31.31 5.42
C ASN A 622 -4.47 31.10 6.75
N LEU A 623 -4.45 29.86 7.27
CA LEU A 623 -3.75 29.57 8.53
C LEU A 623 -2.22 29.72 8.38
N LEU A 624 -1.67 29.35 7.22
CA LEU A 624 -0.24 29.53 6.93
C LEU A 624 0.14 31.00 6.76
N GLU A 625 -0.76 31.83 6.22
CA GLU A 625 -0.55 33.28 6.11
C GLU A 625 -0.64 33.95 7.49
N GLU A 626 -1.68 33.66 8.27
CA GLU A 626 -1.85 34.15 9.65
C GLU A 626 -0.69 33.74 10.56
N ALA A 627 -0.11 32.56 10.32
CA ALA A 627 1.01 32.04 11.11
C ALA A 627 2.27 32.91 11.08
N LYS A 628 2.45 33.73 10.04
CA LYS A 628 3.59 34.65 9.91
C LYS A 628 3.56 35.75 10.96
N ASP A 629 2.37 36.12 11.43
CA ASP A 629 2.16 37.16 12.43
C ASP A 629 2.16 36.61 13.87
N ILE A 630 2.22 35.28 14.04
CA ILE A 630 2.26 34.63 15.35
C ILE A 630 3.68 34.78 15.92
N PRO A 631 3.83 35.33 17.14
CA PRO A 631 5.15 35.47 17.75
C PRO A 631 5.79 34.10 18.03
N PRO A 632 7.12 34.05 18.23
CA PRO A 632 7.83 32.85 18.68
C PRO A 632 7.17 32.20 19.91
N ILE A 633 7.00 30.88 19.88
CA ILE A 633 6.50 30.14 21.05
C ILE A 633 7.58 30.00 22.11
N ARG A 634 7.17 29.99 23.38
CA ARG A 634 8.03 29.63 24.51
C ARG A 634 8.62 28.22 24.34
N ASP A 635 9.73 27.97 25.02
CA ASP A 635 10.28 26.63 25.16
C ASP A 635 9.35 25.79 26.05
N PHE A 636 9.09 24.55 25.66
CA PHE A 636 8.20 23.65 26.42
C PHE A 636 8.46 22.17 26.12
N VAL A 637 7.83 21.30 26.89
CA VAL A 637 7.86 19.85 26.69
C VAL A 637 6.44 19.37 26.36
N LEU A 638 6.29 18.69 25.23
CA LEU A 638 5.06 18.02 24.82
C LEU A 638 5.07 16.57 25.37
N PRO A 639 4.15 16.21 26.27
CA PRO A 639 4.10 14.86 26.81
C PRO A 639 3.52 13.87 25.79
N PRO A 640 3.87 12.57 25.86
CA PRO A 640 3.32 11.55 24.96
C PRO A 640 1.82 11.29 25.17
N SER A 641 1.26 11.80 26.27
CA SER A 641 -0.16 11.78 26.59
C SER A 641 -0.96 12.88 25.89
N ASP A 642 -0.29 13.86 25.27
CA ASP A 642 -0.96 14.97 24.61
C ASP A 642 -1.76 14.52 23.38
N PRO A 643 -2.98 15.07 23.16
CA PRO A 643 -3.78 14.78 21.97
C PRO A 643 -3.06 15.00 20.63
N ILE A 644 -2.16 15.99 20.53
CA ILE A 644 -1.42 16.27 19.28
C ILE A 644 -0.12 15.49 19.15
N ALA A 645 0.33 14.75 20.18
CA ALA A 645 1.57 13.98 20.14
C ALA A 645 1.69 13.03 18.91
N PRO A 646 0.61 12.36 18.43
CA PRO A 646 0.68 11.52 17.24
C PRO A 646 1.09 12.25 15.95
N TYR A 647 0.87 13.57 15.87
CA TYR A 647 1.30 14.41 14.74
C TYR A 647 2.83 14.42 14.58
N PHE A 648 3.56 14.38 15.70
CA PHE A 648 5.03 14.43 15.75
C PHE A 648 5.70 13.05 15.75
N ALA A 649 4.94 11.96 15.63
CA ALA A 649 5.47 10.61 15.78
C ALA A 649 6.52 10.23 14.71
N ASP A 650 6.47 10.82 13.51
CA ASP A 650 7.52 10.60 12.50
C ASP A 650 8.83 11.30 12.88
N ILE A 651 8.77 12.58 13.27
CA ILE A 651 9.95 13.30 13.79
C ILE A 651 10.56 12.54 14.98
N MET A 652 9.70 12.11 15.91
CA MET A 652 10.13 11.41 17.12
C MET A 652 10.95 10.15 16.79
N LYS A 653 10.52 9.40 15.77
CA LYS A 653 11.20 8.19 15.32
C LYS A 653 12.44 8.49 14.49
N GLU A 654 12.34 9.40 13.53
CA GLU A 654 13.40 9.69 12.56
C GLU A 654 14.55 10.48 13.17
N ARG A 655 14.27 11.47 14.02
CA ARG A 655 15.28 12.35 14.64
C ARG A 655 15.80 11.82 15.97
N PHE A 656 14.98 11.12 16.76
CA PHE A 656 15.33 10.71 18.12
C PHE A 656 15.21 9.21 18.41
N GLY A 657 14.81 8.39 17.43
CA GLY A 657 14.73 6.92 17.61
C GLY A 657 13.62 6.43 18.55
N PHE A 658 12.73 7.31 19.02
CA PHE A 658 11.65 6.92 19.94
C PHE A 658 10.32 6.72 19.22
N GLY A 659 9.52 5.74 19.67
CA GLY A 659 8.13 5.58 19.21
C GLY A 659 7.12 6.42 20.00
N SER A 660 7.39 6.64 21.28
CA SER A 660 6.58 7.46 22.20
C SER A 660 7.48 7.94 23.33
N ALA A 661 7.57 9.25 23.49
CA ALA A 661 8.45 9.94 24.45
C ALA A 661 7.94 11.37 24.71
N TYR A 662 8.48 12.03 25.72
CA TYR A 662 8.33 13.48 25.90
C TYR A 662 9.18 14.19 24.87
N LEU A 663 8.60 15.13 24.12
CA LEU A 663 9.29 15.87 23.06
C LEU A 663 9.59 17.29 23.53
N VAL A 664 10.85 17.71 23.45
CA VAL A 664 11.32 19.01 23.94
C VAL A 664 11.43 19.98 22.78
N PHE A 665 10.70 21.08 22.88
CA PHE A 665 10.64 22.13 21.87
C PHE A 665 11.37 23.38 22.33
N LYS A 666 12.15 23.95 21.42
CA LYS A 666 12.76 25.27 21.56
C LYS A 666 12.33 26.13 20.38
N ASN A 667 11.56 27.19 20.64
CA ASN A 667 10.98 28.04 19.59
C ASN A 667 10.30 27.24 18.44
N ALA A 668 9.41 26.31 18.80
CA ALA A 668 8.74 25.36 17.90
C ALA A 668 9.64 24.29 17.26
N GLU A 669 10.97 24.40 17.31
CA GLU A 669 11.85 23.34 16.80
C GLU A 669 11.99 22.21 17.84
N PRO A 670 11.78 20.93 17.47
CA PRO A 670 12.01 19.80 18.36
C PRO A 670 13.52 19.53 18.51
N ILE A 671 14.11 19.74 19.69
CA ILE A 671 15.57 19.67 19.89
C ILE A 671 16.06 18.50 20.76
N ALA A 672 15.15 17.82 21.45
CA ALA A 672 15.43 16.60 22.21
C ALA A 672 14.14 15.81 22.46
N ALA A 673 14.28 14.55 22.84
CA ALA A 673 13.19 13.72 23.35
C ALA A 673 13.68 12.83 24.50
N PHE A 674 12.80 12.48 25.44
CA PHE A 674 13.17 11.66 26.59
C PHE A 674 12.04 10.74 27.06
N LYS A 675 12.40 9.60 27.64
CA LYS A 675 11.46 8.71 28.33
C LYS A 675 11.61 8.90 29.83
N ALA A 676 10.47 9.14 30.48
CA ALA A 676 10.44 9.24 31.92
C ALA A 676 9.35 8.36 32.52
N ASN A 677 9.64 7.84 33.71
CA ASN A 677 8.67 7.19 34.56
C ASN A 677 8.27 8.15 35.67
N THR A 678 6.97 8.35 35.81
CA THR A 678 6.42 9.20 36.87
C THR A 678 5.94 8.29 38.01
N ARG A 679 6.70 8.22 39.11
CA ARG A 679 6.32 7.46 40.33
C ARG A 679 6.61 8.29 41.57
N ASN A 680 5.76 8.20 42.59
CA ASN A 680 5.92 8.91 43.87
C ASN A 680 6.16 10.42 43.72
N LYS A 681 5.51 11.06 42.74
CA LYS A 681 5.71 12.47 42.38
C LYS A 681 7.15 12.83 41.96
N ILE A 682 7.94 11.87 41.47
CA ILE A 682 9.28 12.09 40.90
C ILE A 682 9.22 11.80 39.39
N ILE A 683 9.90 12.63 38.59
CA ILE A 683 10.13 12.37 37.15
C ILE A 683 11.49 11.70 37.01
N ASP A 684 11.49 10.38 36.81
CA ASP A 684 12.70 9.58 36.61
C ASP A 684 13.00 9.40 35.11
N VAL A 685 14.01 10.13 34.60
CA VAL A 685 14.40 10.10 33.20
C VAL A 685 15.32 8.91 32.93
N LYS A 686 14.79 7.96 32.15
CA LYS A 686 15.43 6.67 31.83
C LYS A 686 16.20 6.67 30.52
N ASP A 687 15.76 7.50 29.58
CA ASP A 687 16.35 7.59 28.25
C ASP A 687 16.26 9.03 27.75
N TYR A 688 17.27 9.52 27.05
CA TYR A 688 17.37 10.90 26.60
C TYR A 688 18.19 10.98 25.32
N GLU A 689 17.61 11.59 24.28
CA GLU A 689 18.28 11.84 23.00
C GLU A 689 18.10 13.31 22.62
N GLY A 690 19.20 14.00 22.31
CA GLY A 690 19.18 15.39 21.86
C GLY A 690 20.22 16.29 22.53
N SER A 691 20.07 17.61 22.32
CA SER A 691 21.10 18.58 22.73
C SER A 691 21.18 18.79 24.25
N GLU A 692 22.37 19.06 24.80
CA GLU A 692 22.53 19.40 26.23
C GLU A 692 21.75 20.66 26.63
N LYS A 693 21.60 21.61 25.69
CA LYS A 693 20.83 22.85 25.89
C LYS A 693 19.35 22.56 26.21
N ALA A 694 18.79 21.47 25.69
CA ALA A 694 17.40 21.11 25.95
C ALA A 694 17.16 20.63 27.40
N TRP A 695 18.21 20.21 28.11
CA TRP A 695 18.08 19.75 29.49
C TRP A 695 17.57 20.83 30.45
N ARG A 696 17.89 22.10 30.16
CA ARG A 696 17.34 23.24 30.91
C ARG A 696 15.82 23.28 30.81
N ILE A 697 15.26 23.04 29.61
CA ILE A 697 13.82 23.03 29.37
C ILE A 697 13.16 21.86 30.12
N VAL A 698 13.83 20.71 30.19
CA VAL A 698 13.36 19.55 30.98
C VAL A 698 13.32 19.87 32.48
N LYS A 699 14.32 20.60 33.01
CA LYS A 699 14.31 21.08 34.40
C LYS A 699 13.19 22.08 34.66
N GLU A 700 12.99 23.02 33.74
CA GLU A 700 11.89 24.00 33.82
C GLU A 700 10.53 23.28 33.80
N PHE A 701 10.35 22.27 32.95
CA PHE A 701 9.15 21.42 32.93
C PHE A 701 8.92 20.70 34.26
N ALA A 702 9.96 20.10 34.86
CA ALA A 702 9.83 19.42 36.15
C ALA A 702 9.47 20.40 37.28
N TRP A 703 10.08 21.60 37.26
CA TRP A 703 9.76 22.69 38.19
C TRP A 703 8.33 23.18 38.01
N GLU A 704 7.88 23.39 36.78
CA GLU A 704 6.50 23.76 36.47
C GLU A 704 5.52 22.75 37.08
N HIS A 705 5.82 21.45 37.05
CA HIS A 705 4.95 20.41 37.61
C HIS A 705 5.13 20.18 39.12
N GLN A 706 6.04 20.91 39.78
CA GLN A 706 6.40 20.71 41.20
C GLN A 706 6.85 19.28 41.50
N MET A 707 7.61 18.68 40.57
CA MET A 707 8.11 17.32 40.68
C MET A 707 9.63 17.34 40.63
N PRO A 708 10.35 16.76 41.61
CA PRO A 708 11.79 16.56 41.49
C PRO A 708 12.12 15.68 40.29
N LEU A 709 13.26 15.98 39.67
CA LEU A 709 13.78 15.24 38.53
C LEU A 709 14.94 14.36 38.98
N GLN A 710 14.93 13.09 38.56
CA GLN A 710 15.99 12.11 38.83
C GLN A 710 16.47 11.52 37.50
N THR A 711 17.78 11.30 37.37
CA THR A 711 18.34 10.56 36.23
C THR A 711 19.68 9.93 36.59
N GLU A 712 19.95 8.74 36.05
CA GLU A 712 21.26 8.08 36.12
C GLU A 712 22.12 8.33 34.87
N LEU A 713 21.57 9.03 33.88
CA LEU A 713 22.18 9.25 32.58
C LEU A 713 23.30 10.31 32.63
N ARG A 714 24.26 10.18 31.72
CA ARG A 714 25.23 11.23 31.42
C ARG A 714 24.76 12.02 30.22
N ILE A 715 24.45 13.29 30.41
CA ILE A 715 24.03 14.20 29.33
C ILE A 715 25.19 15.17 29.08
N GLY A 716 25.65 15.29 27.83
CA GLY A 716 26.83 16.11 27.50
C GLY A 716 28.14 15.63 28.15
N GLY A 717 28.26 14.33 28.45
CA GLY A 717 29.47 13.76 29.07
C GLY A 717 29.59 13.95 30.58
N LYS A 718 28.64 14.63 31.25
CA LYS A 718 28.64 14.84 32.70
C LYS A 718 27.54 14.00 33.38
N ARG A 719 27.89 13.39 34.53
CA ARG A 719 26.91 12.76 35.42
C ARG A 719 26.19 13.90 36.16
N LEU A 720 24.91 14.09 35.87
CA LEU A 720 24.10 15.10 36.53
C LEU A 720 23.65 14.54 37.88
N LYS A 721 23.94 15.25 38.97
CA LYS A 721 23.45 14.94 40.32
C LYS A 721 22.13 15.67 40.56
#